data_AF-A0A0D6EUE1-F1
#
_entry.id   AF-A0A0D6EUE1-F1
#
_cell.length_a   1.000
_cell.length_b   1.000
_cell.length_c   1.000
_cell.angle_alpha   90.00
_cell.angle_beta   90.00
_cell.angle_gamma   90.00
#
_symmetry.space_group_name_H-M   'P 1'
#
loop_
_entity.id
_entity.type
_entity.pdbx_description
1 polymer ?
#
loop_
_entity_poly.entity_id
_entity_poly.type
_entity_poly.pdbx_seq_one_letter_code
_entity_poly.pdbx_strand_id
1 'polypeptide(L)'
;MAVSIRRVLVAEEEGTEERSEQEMAVEAVHALNDPEDTVPDEYRLAGTTSTPRLRRALFFPTSSPSAPAIDRTLTDAPLPSVPLSVLRDPVIAGTIAVAPHLFDVSTPIRVNVLERWLAPHPNRDLVDSILNGLRHGFWPGFEGELDHSSSGPPAPNLDEDDLDFITMQLSKDFEDGYLSEPFDSLLPGMVVSPTFVVRIDGRKPRAVVDQSASGLNDGVSKEAARIRYDTIAELARLMRHRRLRGDSSSPGVVWKSDVSGAFRTLPVAPQWQVRQVHRSRLVDSRGQHRWIYYIDRRVVFGGRYSPRLWCIVLNAILWGVRHRLGLEFPLVYVDDTFGYDISGKTSIIKHPANGESREVPLQQAAVLVAWKLLGVPWEWKKQENGKALVVLGHYIDASSFNISLPSKAKDDFVALVRSFISSRDRPLVEWWRLTGYAQWAASTSPFIKFALASSYAKTAGKTRRLAPVKLNNAVRRDLAWLADELESAPPLDILDPALEDWGKSDASLVLYSDACLRAEGSVASGLGYWFKVAGEQHRRAFAARIVPPLEDIFLAEAFAAHAAILRALDSNVAGHRLLLFTDNASTVYAFDSGSARPDVAILVREAYERLRAAQVDFRIRHIPGYLNTTADASQLVQERPHHLRRSNLLHIAIAGGGSKMTKKRSRGRQCVTFVTQPQFPSSRLGPHPSLKDLDRQAKALIRSSKEPSTRRGYQQQLNRHWFPFLRIYHLPQYPTVKTLIRFVAWAGDRVRGVDKILSAIRWHYDFSDRQWAKLRSDPGVRNVLLGHKKRTARPMKRSPPLLPPHLAAFVRHALQPGATYDDLLAATLAMVGFGGVLRLGELTLPPHKKDRDPRRLVRRDTVEVTDDAFSFFCPKMKQDRVWKGAFITIARANSTPEFNFITLFRLYLVRRDARLPNFPFLFATSSGKVPLPSFLTSRLPRFAPGVTGHGLRAGGATYLASRGVRPDVIQRLGRWTSETWTIYIRDNPALAAAIQRIDLN
;
A
#
# COMPACT_ATOMS: atom_id res chain seq x y z
N MET A 1 79.18 -37.68 12.01
CA MET A 1 79.29 -37.11 13.37
C MET A 1 77.87 -36.85 13.86
N ALA A 2 77.16 -37.78 14.48
CA ALA A 2 77.44 -38.39 15.79
C ALA A 2 77.44 -37.32 16.92
N VAL A 3 76.71 -37.43 18.03
CA VAL A 3 75.93 -38.57 18.57
C VAL A 3 75.22 -38.15 19.89
N SER A 4 74.12 -38.84 20.23
CA SER A 4 73.65 -39.21 21.62
C SER A 4 72.83 -38.19 22.47
N ILE A 5 71.72 -38.49 23.19
CA ILE A 5 71.02 -39.70 23.73
C ILE A 5 69.53 -39.31 24.02
N ARG A 6 68.44 -39.99 23.56
CA ARG A 6 67.81 -41.32 23.90
C ARG A 6 66.94 -41.30 25.18
N ARG A 7 65.64 -41.69 25.18
CA ARG A 7 65.05 -43.07 25.20
C ARG A 7 63.50 -42.93 25.27
N VAL A 8 62.60 -43.78 24.74
CA VAL A 8 62.64 -45.23 24.47
C VAL A 8 61.48 -45.68 23.51
N LEU A 9 61.82 -46.54 22.51
CA LEU A 9 61.11 -47.66 21.81
C LEU A 9 59.81 -47.40 20.99
N VAL A 10 59.66 -47.69 19.67
CA VAL A 10 59.73 -48.97 18.86
C VAL A 10 58.57 -49.92 19.24
N ALA A 11 57.72 -50.57 18.41
CA ALA A 11 57.50 -50.88 16.96
C ALA A 11 55.95 -50.90 16.74
N GLU A 12 55.31 -51.08 15.58
CA GLU A 12 55.42 -52.16 14.57
C GLU A 12 54.51 -51.85 13.35
N GLU A 13 54.77 -52.58 12.26
CA GLU A 13 54.21 -52.52 10.91
C GLU A 13 52.76 -53.03 10.73
N GLU A 14 52.21 -52.71 9.56
CA GLU A 14 51.15 -53.38 8.78
C GLU A 14 49.72 -53.45 9.34
N GLY A 15 48.86 -52.64 8.72
CA GLY A 15 47.41 -52.82 8.70
C GLY A 15 46.81 -52.05 7.52
N THR A 16 46.56 -52.75 6.42
CA THR A 16 45.70 -52.30 5.33
C THR A 16 44.34 -51.86 5.88
N GLU A 17 44.08 -50.56 5.98
CA GLU A 17 42.71 -50.05 6.10
C GLU A 17 42.20 -49.74 4.69
N GLU A 18 41.41 -50.69 4.18
CA GLU A 18 40.46 -50.46 3.09
C GLU A 18 39.74 -49.14 3.34
N ARG A 19 39.99 -48.15 2.48
CA ARG A 19 39.11 -46.99 2.37
C ARG A 19 37.71 -47.54 2.13
N SER A 20 36.85 -47.39 3.13
CA SER A 20 35.50 -47.94 3.05
C SER A 20 34.80 -47.40 1.81
N GLU A 21 34.11 -48.28 1.07
CA GLU A 21 33.21 -47.87 -0.01
C GLU A 21 32.18 -46.81 0.44
N GLN A 22 31.97 -46.67 1.76
CA GLN A 22 31.13 -45.62 2.35
C GLN A 22 31.73 -44.21 2.28
N GLU A 23 33.05 -44.02 2.44
CA GLU A 23 33.65 -42.68 2.32
C GLU A 23 33.70 -42.21 0.85
N MET A 24 33.98 -43.11 -0.09
CA MET A 24 33.88 -42.80 -1.52
C MET A 24 32.43 -42.63 -1.99
N ALA A 25 31.46 -43.35 -1.38
CA ALA A 25 30.05 -43.16 -1.67
C ALA A 25 29.49 -41.84 -1.11
N VAL A 26 30.00 -41.34 0.02
CA VAL A 26 29.55 -40.06 0.59
C VAL A 26 30.03 -38.87 -0.27
N GLU A 27 31.25 -38.89 -0.80
CA GLU A 27 31.71 -37.87 -1.76
C GLU A 27 31.01 -37.98 -3.13
N ALA A 28 30.69 -39.21 -3.58
CA ALA A 28 29.94 -39.42 -4.83
C ALA A 28 28.44 -39.05 -4.73
N VAL A 29 27.83 -39.11 -3.54
CA VAL A 29 26.42 -38.76 -3.30
C VAL A 29 26.23 -37.24 -3.11
N HIS A 30 27.23 -36.51 -2.61
CA HIS A 30 27.16 -35.05 -2.48
C HIS A 30 27.37 -34.27 -3.80
N ALA A 31 27.77 -34.95 -4.88
CA ALA A 31 27.95 -34.34 -6.21
C ALA A 31 26.66 -34.24 -7.05
N LEU A 32 25.50 -34.66 -6.53
CA LEU A 32 24.22 -34.65 -7.26
C LEU A 32 23.25 -33.59 -6.70
N ASN A 33 23.20 -32.43 -7.36
CA ASN A 33 22.19 -31.37 -7.30
C ASN A 33 21.51 -31.15 -5.94
N ASP A 34 22.05 -30.23 -5.15
CA ASP A 34 21.46 -29.79 -3.89
C ASP A 34 20.01 -29.31 -4.07
N PRO A 35 19.03 -29.79 -3.28
CA PRO A 35 17.67 -29.26 -3.30
C PRO A 35 17.64 -27.74 -2.97
N GLU A 36 18.59 -27.24 -2.18
CA GLU A 36 18.79 -25.80 -1.90
C GLU A 36 19.25 -25.03 -3.15
N ASP A 37 19.93 -25.71 -4.08
CA ASP A 37 20.32 -25.17 -5.38
C ASP A 37 19.18 -25.12 -6.41
N THR A 38 18.07 -25.80 -6.15
CA THR A 38 16.90 -25.83 -7.06
C THR A 38 15.92 -24.67 -6.88
N VAL A 39 16.15 -23.74 -5.94
CA VAL A 39 15.28 -22.56 -5.77
C VAL A 39 15.42 -21.64 -7.00
N PRO A 40 14.34 -21.42 -7.78
CA PRO A 40 14.42 -20.51 -8.93
C PRO A 40 14.73 -19.09 -8.47
N ASP A 41 15.58 -18.37 -9.21
CA ASP A 41 15.90 -16.96 -8.95
C ASP A 41 14.67 -16.03 -8.91
N GLU A 42 13.58 -16.46 -9.54
CA GLU A 42 12.30 -15.76 -9.60
C GLU A 42 11.46 -15.90 -8.31
N TYR A 43 11.77 -16.85 -7.42
CA TYR A 43 11.00 -17.06 -6.21
C TYR A 43 11.20 -15.92 -5.21
N ARG A 44 10.12 -15.18 -4.92
CA ARG A 44 10.14 -14.00 -4.03
C ARG A 44 8.85 -13.91 -3.20
N LEU A 45 8.95 -13.26 -2.04
CA LEU A 45 7.79 -12.92 -1.21
C LEU A 45 6.97 -11.80 -1.85
N ALA A 46 5.68 -11.74 -1.50
CA ALA A 46 4.79 -10.70 -1.99
C ALA A 46 5.32 -9.30 -1.61
N GLY A 47 5.53 -8.45 -2.61
CA GLY A 47 5.99 -7.08 -2.39
C GLY A 47 7.50 -6.94 -2.17
N THR A 48 8.30 -8.01 -2.20
CA THR A 48 9.75 -7.92 -2.37
C THR A 48 10.12 -7.89 -3.86
N THR A 49 11.25 -7.27 -4.17
CA THR A 49 11.78 -7.13 -5.52
C THR A 49 13.20 -7.69 -5.55
N SER A 50 13.87 -7.62 -6.70
CA SER A 50 15.27 -8.06 -6.79
C SER A 50 16.17 -7.18 -5.94
N THR A 51 15.87 -5.88 -5.98
CA THR A 51 16.53 -4.87 -5.18
C THR A 51 15.79 -4.68 -3.85
N PRO A 52 16.53 -4.52 -2.74
CA PRO A 52 15.94 -4.24 -1.44
C PRO A 52 15.02 -3.02 -1.45
N ARG A 53 13.87 -3.08 -0.76
CA ARG A 53 12.98 -1.92 -0.54
C ARG A 53 13.70 -0.69 0.00
N LEU A 54 14.74 -0.87 0.82
CA LEU A 54 15.60 0.22 1.30
C LEU A 54 16.13 1.08 0.14
N ARG A 55 16.51 0.44 -0.98
CA ARG A 55 17.07 1.05 -2.19
C ARG A 55 16.14 1.05 -3.40
N ARG A 56 14.87 0.65 -3.27
CA ARG A 56 13.94 0.47 -4.41
C ARG A 56 13.81 1.69 -5.32
N ALA A 57 13.92 2.90 -4.78
CA ALA A 57 13.89 4.13 -5.59
C ALA A 57 15.12 4.29 -6.50
N LEU A 58 16.23 3.62 -6.16
CA LEU A 58 17.53 3.66 -6.84
C LEU A 58 17.83 2.38 -7.63
N PHE A 59 16.79 1.62 -8.00
CA PHE A 59 16.96 0.46 -8.89
C PHE A 59 17.12 0.92 -10.34
N PHE A 60 18.26 0.59 -10.95
CA PHE A 60 18.65 0.95 -12.32
C PHE A 60 18.83 -0.33 -13.16
N PRO A 61 17.74 -0.92 -13.68
CA PRO A 61 17.84 -2.09 -14.54
C PRO A 61 18.61 -1.76 -15.83
N THR A 62 19.25 -2.78 -16.42
CA THR A 62 19.96 -2.67 -17.70
C THR A 62 19.02 -2.42 -18.90
N SER A 63 17.71 -2.58 -18.72
CA SER A 63 16.69 -2.21 -19.70
C SER A 63 16.76 -0.72 -20.05
N SER A 64 16.35 -0.36 -21.27
CA SER A 64 16.27 1.03 -21.70
C SER A 64 15.53 1.92 -20.69
N PRO A 65 15.98 3.17 -20.49
CA PRO A 65 15.27 4.16 -19.69
C PRO A 65 13.82 4.29 -20.15
N SER A 66 12.95 4.70 -19.24
CA SER A 66 11.58 5.10 -19.55
C SER A 66 11.37 6.55 -19.16
N ALA A 67 10.36 7.20 -19.73
CA ALA A 67 9.88 8.51 -19.29
C ALA A 67 8.44 8.35 -18.77
N PRO A 68 8.24 7.77 -17.57
CA PRO A 68 6.92 7.35 -17.11
C PRO A 68 5.84 8.43 -17.10
N ALA A 69 6.19 9.70 -16.90
CA ALA A 69 5.24 10.81 -16.97
C ALA A 69 4.68 10.96 -18.41
N ILE A 70 5.55 10.87 -19.41
CA ILE A 70 5.20 11.01 -20.83
C ILE A 70 4.56 9.74 -21.36
N ASP A 71 5.13 8.57 -21.06
CA ASP A 71 4.62 7.28 -21.53
C ASP A 71 3.17 7.04 -21.05
N ARG A 72 2.78 7.62 -19.92
CA ARG A 72 1.40 7.54 -19.41
C ARG A 72 0.36 8.23 -20.28
N THR A 73 0.72 9.25 -21.05
CA THR A 73 -0.20 9.95 -21.96
C THR A 73 -0.83 9.00 -22.99
N LEU A 74 -0.16 7.89 -23.30
CA LEU A 74 -0.67 6.83 -24.17
C LEU A 74 -1.88 6.08 -23.60
N THR A 75 -2.08 6.14 -22.29
CA THR A 75 -3.10 5.35 -21.57
C THR A 75 -3.96 6.16 -20.60
N ASP A 76 -3.61 7.43 -20.34
CA ASP A 76 -4.37 8.30 -19.46
C ASP A 76 -5.77 8.56 -20.04
N ALA A 77 -6.78 8.53 -19.17
CA ALA A 77 -8.15 8.87 -19.52
C ALA A 77 -8.25 10.34 -19.94
N PRO A 78 -9.22 10.70 -20.82
CA PRO A 78 -9.49 12.08 -21.18
C PRO A 78 -9.75 12.95 -19.94
N LEU A 79 -9.36 14.22 -20.04
CA LEU A 79 -9.64 15.21 -19.01
C LEU A 79 -11.16 15.46 -18.92
N PRO A 80 -11.69 15.69 -17.72
CA PRO A 80 -13.13 15.83 -17.52
C PRO A 80 -13.65 17.10 -18.21
N SER A 81 -14.85 17.01 -18.77
CA SER A 81 -15.62 18.14 -19.27
C SER A 81 -16.52 18.73 -18.18
N VAL A 82 -17.06 19.91 -18.45
CA VAL A 82 -18.07 20.53 -17.58
C VAL A 82 -19.33 19.64 -17.56
N PRO A 83 -19.83 19.21 -16.39
CA PRO A 83 -21.03 18.39 -16.30
C PRO A 83 -22.26 19.10 -16.88
N LEU A 84 -23.18 18.34 -17.49
CA LEU A 84 -24.43 18.89 -18.02
C LEU A 84 -25.29 19.59 -16.96
N SER A 85 -25.29 19.07 -15.74
CA SER A 85 -25.99 19.68 -14.60
C SER A 85 -25.49 21.09 -14.31
N VAL A 86 -24.18 21.31 -14.41
CA VAL A 86 -23.54 22.63 -14.21
C VAL A 86 -23.78 23.55 -15.42
N LEU A 87 -23.77 23.01 -16.64
CA LEU A 87 -24.08 23.79 -17.85
C LEU A 87 -25.54 24.29 -17.87
N ARG A 88 -26.46 23.51 -17.29
CA ARG A 88 -27.90 23.83 -17.21
C ARG A 88 -28.29 24.58 -15.93
N ASP A 89 -27.33 24.85 -15.06
CA ASP A 89 -27.57 25.53 -13.80
C ASP A 89 -27.98 27.00 -14.06
N PRO A 90 -29.23 27.39 -13.71
CA PRO A 90 -29.74 28.72 -14.02
C PRO A 90 -29.03 29.82 -13.24
N VAL A 91 -28.45 29.51 -12.07
CA VAL A 91 -27.73 30.48 -11.24
C VAL A 91 -26.39 30.80 -11.91
N ILE A 92 -25.64 29.77 -12.30
CA ILE A 92 -24.35 29.94 -12.97
C ILE A 92 -24.53 30.60 -14.34
N ALA A 93 -25.49 30.11 -15.14
CA ALA A 93 -25.80 30.70 -16.44
C ALA A 93 -26.25 32.16 -16.30
N GLY A 94 -27.10 32.47 -15.33
CA GLY A 94 -27.56 33.83 -15.04
C GLY A 94 -26.41 34.77 -14.65
N THR A 95 -25.53 34.33 -13.75
CA THR A 95 -24.35 35.11 -13.33
C THR A 95 -23.42 35.40 -14.51
N ILE A 96 -23.16 34.41 -15.37
CA ILE A 96 -22.33 34.61 -16.58
C ILE A 96 -23.02 35.56 -17.56
N ALA A 97 -24.34 35.45 -17.75
CA ALA A 97 -25.09 36.29 -18.68
C ALA A 97 -25.18 37.76 -18.21
N VAL A 98 -25.25 38.00 -16.90
CA VAL A 98 -25.30 39.34 -16.30
C VAL A 98 -23.94 40.04 -16.36
N ALA A 99 -22.84 39.30 -16.16
CA ALA A 99 -21.49 39.86 -16.13
C ALA A 99 -20.50 39.12 -17.05
N PRO A 100 -20.78 39.04 -18.37
CA PRO A 100 -19.95 38.26 -19.30
C PRO A 100 -18.51 38.78 -19.39
N HIS A 101 -18.32 40.08 -19.16
CA HIS A 101 -17.01 40.75 -19.14
C HIS A 101 -16.06 40.21 -18.05
N LEU A 102 -16.59 39.58 -16.99
CA LEU A 102 -15.75 39.00 -15.92
C LEU A 102 -15.12 37.67 -16.32
N PHE A 103 -15.64 36.97 -17.33
CA PHE A 103 -15.21 35.62 -17.71
C PHE A 103 -14.43 35.63 -19.02
N ASP A 104 -13.34 34.85 -19.09
CA ASP A 104 -12.54 34.72 -20.31
C ASP A 104 -11.86 33.35 -20.38
N VAL A 105 -11.77 32.77 -21.57
CA VAL A 105 -11.02 31.54 -21.85
C VAL A 105 -9.93 31.87 -22.87
N SER A 106 -8.76 32.20 -22.36
CA SER A 106 -7.57 32.46 -23.19
C SER A 106 -6.42 31.55 -22.77
N THR A 107 -5.37 31.46 -23.56
CA THR A 107 -4.13 30.77 -23.19
C THR A 107 -2.98 31.30 -24.03
N PRO A 108 -1.75 31.38 -23.50
CA PRO A 108 -0.58 31.66 -24.34
C PRO A 108 -0.27 30.51 -25.31
N ILE A 109 -0.77 29.30 -25.04
CA ILE A 109 -0.54 28.12 -25.89
C ILE A 109 -1.25 28.31 -27.23
N ARG A 110 -0.49 28.20 -28.33
CA ARG A 110 -1.00 28.25 -29.70
C ARG A 110 -1.72 26.95 -30.04
N VAL A 111 -2.99 26.86 -29.67
CA VAL A 111 -3.78 25.62 -29.73
C VAL A 111 -3.80 24.97 -31.12
N ASN A 112 -3.94 25.76 -32.19
CA ASN A 112 -3.95 25.24 -33.57
C ASN A 112 -2.59 24.70 -34.03
N VAL A 113 -1.49 25.17 -33.42
CA VAL A 113 -0.16 24.59 -33.64
C VAL A 113 -0.03 23.30 -32.83
N LEU A 114 -0.48 23.31 -31.58
CA LEU A 114 -0.47 22.14 -30.71
C LEU A 114 -1.30 20.98 -31.28
N GLU A 115 -2.47 21.24 -31.84
CA GLU A 115 -3.33 20.25 -32.48
C GLU A 115 -2.61 19.53 -33.63
N ARG A 116 -1.94 20.30 -34.51
CA ARG A 116 -1.11 19.73 -35.59
C ARG A 116 0.12 18.99 -35.05
N TRP A 117 0.71 19.52 -33.99
CA TRP A 117 1.88 18.93 -33.34
C TRP A 117 1.55 17.53 -32.78
N LEU A 118 0.40 17.40 -32.12
CA LEU A 118 -0.11 16.20 -31.47
C LEU A 118 -1.02 15.34 -32.37
N ALA A 119 -1.23 15.71 -33.63
CA ALA A 119 -1.98 14.90 -34.60
C ALA A 119 -1.60 13.40 -34.61
N PRO A 120 -0.31 12.99 -34.54
CA PRO A 120 0.07 11.57 -34.55
C PRO A 120 -0.04 10.89 -33.18
N HIS A 121 -0.48 11.58 -32.12
CA HIS A 121 -0.62 10.97 -30.81
C HIS A 121 -1.69 9.88 -30.83
N PRO A 122 -1.40 8.64 -30.37
CA PRO A 122 -2.32 7.51 -30.53
C PRO A 122 -3.54 7.61 -29.63
N ASN A 123 -3.41 8.20 -28.44
CA ASN A 123 -4.54 8.46 -27.55
C ASN A 123 -5.22 9.77 -27.96
N ARG A 124 -6.16 9.68 -28.91
CA ARG A 124 -6.90 10.84 -29.42
C ARG A 124 -7.87 11.42 -28.41
N ASP A 125 -8.56 10.59 -27.64
CA ASP A 125 -9.51 11.05 -26.59
C ASP A 125 -8.84 12.00 -25.60
N LEU A 126 -7.62 11.65 -25.14
CA LEU A 126 -6.84 12.54 -24.26
C LEU A 126 -6.48 13.85 -24.96
N VAL A 127 -5.91 13.78 -26.16
CA VAL A 127 -5.50 14.98 -26.90
C VAL A 127 -6.69 15.90 -27.18
N ASP A 128 -7.81 15.34 -27.62
CA ASP A 128 -9.00 16.11 -27.95
C ASP A 128 -9.59 16.76 -26.68
N SER A 129 -9.54 16.09 -25.53
CA SER A 129 -9.91 16.69 -24.24
C SER A 129 -8.97 17.84 -23.81
N ILE A 130 -7.67 17.75 -24.10
CA ILE A 130 -6.68 18.82 -23.85
C ILE A 130 -6.99 20.02 -24.75
N LEU A 131 -7.18 19.79 -26.04
CA LEU A 131 -7.49 20.85 -27.01
C LEU A 131 -8.82 21.53 -26.67
N ASN A 132 -9.83 20.75 -26.29
CA ASN A 132 -11.11 21.27 -25.82
C ASN A 132 -10.94 22.14 -24.57
N GLY A 133 -10.17 21.68 -23.58
CA GLY A 133 -9.90 22.45 -22.36
C GLY A 133 -9.11 23.74 -22.61
N LEU A 134 -8.21 23.77 -23.60
CA LEU A 134 -7.50 25.00 -24.00
C LEU A 134 -8.41 25.98 -24.75
N ARG A 135 -9.40 25.50 -25.51
CA ARG A 135 -10.35 26.33 -26.28
C ARG A 135 -11.54 26.82 -25.48
N HIS A 136 -12.02 26.02 -24.53
CA HIS A 136 -13.27 26.23 -23.81
C HIS A 136 -13.12 26.24 -22.28
N GLY A 137 -11.90 26.04 -21.79
CA GLY A 137 -11.53 26.04 -20.37
C GLY A 137 -11.60 24.65 -19.75
N PHE A 138 -10.68 24.37 -18.82
CA PHE A 138 -10.61 23.10 -18.12
C PHE A 138 -11.63 23.01 -16.96
N TRP A 139 -12.24 21.83 -16.80
CA TRP A 139 -12.99 21.48 -15.59
C TRP A 139 -12.06 20.74 -14.60
N PRO A 140 -12.02 21.09 -13.31
CA PRO A 140 -11.10 20.47 -12.36
C PRO A 140 -11.63 19.16 -11.74
N GLY A 141 -12.51 18.43 -12.46
CA GLY A 141 -13.00 17.13 -12.03
C GLY A 141 -13.78 17.17 -10.71
N PHE A 142 -14.51 18.26 -10.45
CA PHE A 142 -15.41 18.36 -9.31
C PHE A 142 -16.67 17.54 -9.57
N GLU A 143 -17.03 16.70 -8.59
CA GLU A 143 -18.23 15.87 -8.55
C GLU A 143 -19.01 16.20 -7.25
N GLY A 144 -20.27 16.61 -7.38
CA GLY A 144 -21.14 16.92 -6.25
C GLY A 144 -22.11 18.07 -6.54
N GLU A 145 -23.05 18.28 -5.62
CA GLU A 145 -23.91 19.47 -5.62
C GLU A 145 -23.14 20.65 -5.05
N LEU A 146 -23.37 21.82 -5.64
CA LEU A 146 -22.69 23.04 -5.27
C LEU A 146 -23.69 23.98 -4.62
N ASP A 147 -23.46 24.34 -3.36
CA ASP A 147 -24.29 25.31 -2.65
C ASP A 147 -24.09 26.72 -3.24
N HIS A 148 -25.17 27.35 -3.69
CA HIS A 148 -25.16 28.71 -4.24
C HIS A 148 -25.43 29.79 -3.19
N SER A 149 -25.85 29.40 -1.99
CA SER A 149 -26.15 30.32 -0.89
C SER A 149 -24.92 30.69 -0.07
N SER A 150 -23.85 29.89 -0.17
CA SER A 150 -22.59 30.10 0.54
C SER A 150 -21.58 30.86 -0.31
N SER A 151 -21.18 32.07 0.14
CA SER A 151 -20.08 32.84 -0.46
C SER A 151 -18.69 32.30 -0.10
N GLY A 152 -18.60 31.16 0.59
CA GLY A 152 -17.38 30.65 1.20
C GLY A 152 -17.18 31.13 2.65
N PRO A 153 -16.09 30.69 3.30
CA PRO A 153 -15.78 31.04 4.68
C PRO A 153 -15.47 32.54 4.85
N PRO A 154 -15.61 33.09 6.07
CA PRO A 154 -15.24 34.47 6.37
C PRO A 154 -13.76 34.73 6.10
N ALA A 155 -13.38 36.01 6.02
CA ALA A 155 -11.99 36.39 5.82
C ALA A 155 -11.09 35.83 6.94
N PRO A 156 -9.94 35.23 6.58
CA PRO A 156 -8.96 34.87 7.58
C PRO A 156 -8.49 36.14 8.29
N ASN A 157 -8.24 36.05 9.60
CA ASN A 157 -7.66 37.14 10.36
C ASN A 157 -6.16 37.23 9.99
N LEU A 158 -5.81 38.18 9.11
CA LEU A 158 -4.46 38.42 8.60
C LEU A 158 -3.96 39.77 9.11
N ASP A 159 -2.64 39.89 9.28
CA ASP A 159 -2.01 41.19 9.56
C ASP A 159 -2.02 42.10 8.32
N GLU A 160 -1.71 43.39 8.53
CA GLU A 160 -1.73 44.38 7.45
C GLU A 160 -0.70 44.07 6.36
N ASP A 161 0.49 43.58 6.75
CA ASP A 161 1.56 43.22 5.81
C ASP A 161 1.16 42.09 4.86
N ASP A 162 0.44 41.07 5.35
CA ASP A 162 -0.06 39.98 4.53
C ASP A 162 -1.23 40.42 3.64
N LEU A 163 -2.10 41.31 4.12
CA LEU A 163 -3.19 41.90 3.32
C LEU A 163 -2.64 42.76 2.17
N ASP A 164 -1.61 43.56 2.44
CA ASP A 164 -0.98 44.41 1.44
C ASP A 164 -0.20 43.57 0.43
N PHE A 165 0.47 42.50 0.88
CA PHE A 165 1.13 41.56 -0.02
C PHE A 165 0.14 40.82 -0.93
N ILE A 166 -1.00 40.35 -0.40
CA ILE A 166 -2.06 39.73 -1.20
C ILE A 166 -2.62 40.72 -2.22
N THR A 167 -2.88 41.96 -1.80
CA THR A 167 -3.40 43.01 -2.69
C THR A 167 -2.42 43.32 -3.82
N MET A 168 -1.14 43.50 -3.51
CA MET A 168 -0.08 43.68 -4.51
C MET A 168 -0.02 42.50 -5.50
N GLN A 169 -0.07 41.27 -5.02
CA GLN A 169 -0.01 40.09 -5.88
C GLN A 169 -1.24 39.96 -6.79
N LEU A 170 -2.44 40.27 -6.27
CA LEU A 170 -3.67 40.25 -7.07
C LEU A 170 -3.67 41.36 -8.13
N SER A 171 -3.21 42.58 -7.80
CA SER A 171 -3.06 43.65 -8.78
C SER A 171 -2.11 43.24 -9.91
N LYS A 172 -0.99 42.60 -9.57
CA LYS A 172 -0.07 42.06 -10.57
C LYS A 172 -0.70 40.95 -11.43
N ASP A 173 -1.40 40.00 -10.81
CA ASP A 173 -2.08 38.92 -11.54
C ASP A 173 -3.21 39.48 -12.45
N PHE A 174 -3.81 40.63 -12.10
CA PHE A 174 -4.73 41.37 -12.96
C PHE A 174 -4.01 42.03 -14.14
N GLU A 175 -2.89 42.73 -13.91
CA GLU A 175 -2.06 43.33 -14.97
C GLU A 175 -1.54 42.27 -15.96
N ASP A 176 -1.20 41.08 -15.47
CA ASP A 176 -0.78 39.93 -16.29
C ASP A 176 -1.96 39.27 -17.05
N GLY A 177 -3.20 39.72 -16.85
CA GLY A 177 -4.39 39.21 -17.52
C GLY A 177 -4.87 37.84 -17.04
N TYR A 178 -4.55 37.47 -15.79
CA TYR A 178 -5.03 36.23 -15.17
C TYR A 178 -6.36 36.41 -14.46
N LEU A 179 -6.65 37.63 -13.99
CA LEU A 179 -7.87 37.95 -13.25
C LEU A 179 -8.86 38.77 -14.10
N SER A 180 -10.11 38.83 -13.67
CA SER A 180 -11.10 39.78 -14.20
C SER A 180 -10.81 41.23 -13.80
N GLU A 181 -11.53 42.17 -14.39
CA GLU A 181 -11.64 43.49 -13.77
C GLU A 181 -12.25 43.38 -12.36
N PRO A 182 -11.87 44.29 -11.44
CA PRO A 182 -12.37 44.26 -10.07
C PRO A 182 -13.85 44.65 -10.02
N PHE A 183 -14.58 44.04 -9.08
CA PHE A 183 -16.00 44.33 -8.86
C PHE A 183 -16.35 44.38 -7.37
N ASP A 184 -17.43 45.10 -7.04
CA ASP A 184 -17.73 45.50 -5.66
C ASP A 184 -18.71 44.57 -4.92
N SER A 185 -19.39 43.66 -5.62
CA SER A 185 -20.43 42.81 -5.03
C SER A 185 -20.47 41.43 -5.67
N LEU A 186 -20.51 40.39 -4.83
CA LEU A 186 -20.61 39.00 -5.28
C LEU A 186 -21.94 38.75 -5.98
N LEU A 187 -21.87 38.07 -7.12
CA LEU A 187 -23.04 37.59 -7.86
C LEU A 187 -23.44 36.18 -7.37
N PRO A 188 -24.69 35.75 -7.63
CA PRO A 188 -25.16 34.43 -7.22
C PRO A 188 -24.24 33.28 -7.65
N GLY A 189 -24.01 32.31 -6.75
CA GLY A 189 -23.16 31.14 -7.01
C GLY A 189 -21.65 31.39 -6.92
N MET A 190 -21.20 32.63 -6.70
CA MET A 190 -19.79 32.94 -6.50
C MET A 190 -19.26 32.43 -5.17
N VAL A 191 -18.04 31.90 -5.19
CA VAL A 191 -17.36 31.37 -4.00
C VAL A 191 -16.01 32.05 -3.84
N VAL A 192 -15.79 32.63 -2.66
CA VAL A 192 -14.51 33.27 -2.30
C VAL A 192 -13.64 32.26 -1.55
N SER A 193 -12.45 31.98 -2.10
CA SER A 193 -11.45 31.20 -1.38
C SER A 193 -10.61 32.10 -0.48
N PRO A 194 -10.39 31.74 0.80
CA PRO A 194 -9.38 32.41 1.62
C PRO A 194 -8.01 32.35 0.97
N THR A 195 -7.25 33.44 1.08
CA THR A 195 -5.85 33.48 0.67
C THR A 195 -5.01 33.80 1.89
N PHE A 196 -3.87 33.13 2.05
CA PHE A 196 -2.92 33.39 3.13
C PHE A 196 -1.50 33.47 2.58
N VAL A 197 -0.59 34.13 3.31
CA VAL A 197 0.80 34.30 2.88
C VAL A 197 1.69 33.25 3.55
N VAL A 198 2.53 32.60 2.77
CA VAL A 198 3.57 31.71 3.26
C VAL A 198 4.91 32.43 3.14
N ARG A 199 5.53 32.68 4.29
CA ARG A 199 6.88 33.24 4.42
C ARG A 199 7.83 32.13 4.87
N ILE A 200 8.91 31.94 4.12
CA ILE A 200 9.98 30.98 4.43
C ILE A 200 11.29 31.75 4.29
N ASP A 201 12.12 31.72 5.33
CA ASP A 201 13.40 32.43 5.35
C ASP A 201 14.25 32.12 4.12
N GLY A 202 14.80 33.16 3.50
CA GLY A 202 15.59 33.05 2.26
C GLY A 202 14.77 32.76 1.00
N ARG A 203 13.42 32.76 1.05
CA ARG A 203 12.54 32.61 -0.12
C ARG A 203 11.58 33.78 -0.24
N LYS A 204 11.18 34.06 -1.49
CA LYS A 204 10.12 35.06 -1.75
C LYS A 204 8.79 34.58 -1.12
N PRO A 205 8.04 35.49 -0.45
CA PRO A 205 6.71 35.17 0.07
C PRO A 205 5.78 34.71 -1.06
N ARG A 206 4.80 33.87 -0.72
CA ARG A 206 3.81 33.36 -1.67
C ARG A 206 2.40 33.51 -1.11
N ALA A 207 1.50 34.08 -1.89
CA ALA A 207 0.07 34.05 -1.62
C ALA A 207 -0.47 32.68 -2.05
N VAL A 208 -1.18 32.00 -1.15
CA VAL A 208 -1.72 30.65 -1.37
C VAL A 208 -3.22 30.67 -1.18
N VAL A 209 -3.94 30.21 -2.21
CA VAL A 209 -5.41 30.08 -2.19
C VAL A 209 -5.79 28.79 -1.49
N ASP A 210 -6.58 28.89 -0.43
CA ASP A 210 -7.10 27.76 0.32
C ASP A 210 -8.44 27.26 -0.24
N GLN A 211 -8.37 26.55 -1.36
CA GLN A 211 -9.55 25.89 -1.95
C GLN A 211 -10.12 24.76 -1.08
N SER A 212 -9.41 24.33 -0.03
CA SER A 212 -9.96 23.36 0.92
C SER A 212 -10.85 24.05 1.95
N ALA A 213 -10.43 25.22 2.46
CA ALA A 213 -11.26 26.01 3.37
C ALA A 213 -12.57 26.48 2.72
N SER A 214 -12.57 26.73 1.40
CA SER A 214 -13.80 27.07 0.67
C SER A 214 -14.63 25.87 0.20
N GLY A 215 -14.22 24.63 0.51
CA GLY A 215 -14.93 23.41 0.13
C GLY A 215 -14.80 23.01 -1.35
N LEU A 216 -14.13 23.82 -2.19
CA LEU A 216 -13.96 23.53 -3.63
C LEU A 216 -13.15 22.26 -3.89
N ASN A 217 -12.25 21.90 -2.97
CA ASN A 217 -11.51 20.65 -3.05
C ASN A 217 -12.32 19.42 -2.60
N ASP A 218 -13.47 19.58 -1.94
CA ASP A 218 -14.17 18.45 -1.31
C ASP A 218 -14.83 17.52 -2.33
N GLY A 219 -15.36 18.08 -3.41
CA GLY A 219 -15.92 17.31 -4.54
C GLY A 219 -14.87 16.75 -5.51
N VAL A 220 -13.58 16.98 -5.30
CA VAL A 220 -12.52 16.49 -6.22
C VAL A 220 -11.91 15.18 -5.68
N SER A 221 -12.01 14.10 -6.45
CA SER A 221 -11.46 12.80 -6.04
C SER A 221 -9.93 12.82 -5.92
N LYS A 222 -9.38 12.34 -4.79
CA LYS A 222 -7.92 12.21 -4.58
C LYS A 222 -7.28 11.22 -5.55
N GLU A 223 -7.98 10.15 -5.90
CA GLU A 223 -7.45 9.17 -6.85
C GLU A 223 -7.50 9.73 -8.27
N ALA A 224 -8.58 10.44 -8.64
CA ALA A 224 -8.68 11.07 -9.95
C ALA A 224 -7.62 12.16 -10.15
N ALA A 225 -7.24 12.89 -9.09
CA ALA A 225 -6.21 13.92 -9.13
C ALA A 225 -4.77 13.38 -9.15
N ARG A 226 -4.56 12.06 -9.04
CA ARG A 226 -3.22 11.48 -8.97
C ARG A 226 -2.50 11.60 -10.32
N ILE A 227 -1.20 11.89 -10.26
CA ILE A 227 -0.32 11.98 -11.43
C ILE A 227 1.01 11.27 -11.13
N ARG A 228 1.74 10.89 -12.18
CA ARG A 228 3.09 10.30 -12.08
C ARG A 228 4.11 11.33 -12.56
N TYR A 229 5.21 11.42 -11.84
CA TYR A 229 6.34 12.30 -12.16
C TYR A 229 7.57 11.47 -12.48
N ASP A 230 8.47 12.05 -13.27
CA ASP A 230 9.83 11.55 -13.42
C ASP A 230 10.70 12.16 -12.32
N THR A 231 11.48 11.35 -11.63
CA THR A 231 12.28 11.76 -10.47
C THR A 231 13.76 11.75 -10.81
N ILE A 232 14.60 12.10 -9.83
CA ILE A 232 16.05 12.01 -9.98
C ILE A 232 16.52 10.58 -10.35
N ALA A 233 15.75 9.56 -9.97
CA ALA A 233 16.05 8.18 -10.33
C ALA A 233 15.94 7.93 -11.85
N GLU A 234 14.95 8.53 -12.52
CA GLU A 234 14.81 8.44 -13.98
C GLU A 234 15.99 9.13 -14.69
N LEU A 235 16.46 10.28 -14.18
CA LEU A 235 17.66 10.94 -14.72
C LEU A 235 18.92 10.06 -14.53
N ALA A 236 19.10 9.49 -13.34
CA ALA A 236 20.21 8.60 -13.04
C ALA A 236 20.21 7.36 -13.96
N ARG A 237 19.05 6.75 -14.22
CA ARG A 237 18.91 5.65 -15.19
C ARG A 237 19.31 6.06 -16.60
N LEU A 238 18.89 7.23 -17.04
CA LEU A 238 19.26 7.78 -18.35
C LEU A 238 20.78 7.97 -18.47
N MET A 239 21.40 8.57 -17.45
CA MET A 239 22.85 8.76 -17.40
C MET A 239 23.60 7.43 -17.43
N ARG A 240 23.19 6.46 -16.59
CA ARG A 240 23.78 5.12 -16.54
C ARG A 240 23.67 4.40 -17.88
N HIS A 241 22.47 4.40 -18.48
CA HIS A 241 22.21 3.71 -19.74
C HIS A 241 23.13 4.21 -20.87
N ARG A 242 23.25 5.54 -21.01
CA ARG A 242 24.11 6.15 -22.03
C ARG A 242 25.59 5.86 -21.80
N ARG A 243 26.02 5.85 -20.53
CA ARG A 243 27.39 5.49 -20.16
C ARG A 243 27.73 4.05 -20.51
N LEU A 244 26.86 3.10 -20.16
CA LEU A 244 27.11 1.66 -20.37
C LEU A 244 27.03 1.24 -21.84
N ARG A 245 26.27 1.94 -22.68
CA ARG A 245 26.25 1.72 -24.13
C ARG A 245 27.49 2.22 -24.87
N GLY A 246 28.35 2.98 -24.19
CA GLY A 246 29.49 3.63 -24.84
C GLY A 246 29.08 4.75 -25.78
N ASP A 247 27.89 5.34 -25.61
CA ASP A 247 27.37 6.37 -26.52
C ASP A 247 28.23 7.67 -26.49
N SER A 248 29.14 7.83 -25.51
CA SER A 248 30.19 8.86 -25.50
C SER A 248 31.32 8.52 -24.51
N SER A 249 32.58 8.83 -24.89
CA SER A 249 33.75 8.79 -24.00
C SER A 249 33.86 10.03 -23.10
N SER A 250 33.26 11.15 -23.49
CA SER A 250 33.25 12.43 -22.76
C SER A 250 32.00 12.54 -21.87
N PRO A 251 32.11 13.12 -20.66
CA PRO A 251 30.95 13.36 -19.80
C PRO A 251 29.99 14.34 -20.47
N GLY A 252 28.72 13.92 -20.59
CA GLY A 252 27.64 14.74 -21.13
C GLY A 252 27.27 15.94 -20.24
N VAL A 253 26.33 16.73 -20.73
CA VAL A 253 25.81 17.95 -20.08
C VAL A 253 24.43 17.66 -19.49
N VAL A 254 24.27 17.89 -18.19
CA VAL A 254 22.96 17.86 -17.55
C VAL A 254 22.28 19.20 -17.82
N TRP A 255 21.00 19.16 -18.13
CA TRP A 255 20.20 20.36 -18.38
C TRP A 255 18.86 20.29 -17.66
N LYS A 256 18.35 21.46 -17.29
CA LYS A 256 16.97 21.63 -16.81
C LYS A 256 16.35 22.89 -17.40
N SER A 257 15.04 22.88 -17.56
CA SER A 257 14.26 23.95 -18.15
C SER A 257 12.91 24.04 -17.47
N ASP A 258 12.59 25.23 -16.95
CA ASP A 258 11.36 25.54 -16.20
C ASP A 258 10.39 26.32 -17.09
N VAL A 259 9.12 25.90 -17.05
CA VAL A 259 8.01 26.68 -17.61
C VAL A 259 7.63 27.81 -16.66
N SER A 260 7.61 29.03 -17.20
CA SER A 260 7.22 30.20 -16.41
C SER A 260 5.71 30.29 -16.28
N GLY A 261 5.20 30.39 -15.05
CA GLY A 261 3.77 30.55 -14.80
C GLY A 261 2.93 29.32 -15.18
N ALA A 262 3.50 28.10 -15.13
CA ALA A 262 2.87 26.81 -15.44
C ALA A 262 1.32 26.77 -15.31
N PHE A 263 0.77 26.84 -14.09
CA PHE A 263 -0.68 26.80 -13.87
C PHE A 263 -1.44 27.97 -14.53
N ARG A 264 -0.83 29.16 -14.56
CA ARG A 264 -1.41 30.36 -15.17
C ARG A 264 -1.52 30.25 -16.70
N THR A 265 -0.87 29.28 -17.33
CA THR A 265 -1.01 29.04 -18.78
C THR A 265 -2.33 28.37 -19.16
N LEU A 266 -3.02 27.73 -18.20
CA LEU A 266 -4.24 26.96 -18.47
C LEU A 266 -5.48 27.76 -18.06
N PRO A 267 -6.45 27.99 -18.98
CA PRO A 267 -7.73 28.57 -18.63
C PRO A 267 -8.62 27.54 -17.93
N VAL A 268 -9.47 27.99 -17.02
CA VAL A 268 -10.54 27.14 -16.47
C VAL A 268 -11.88 27.48 -17.13
N ALA A 269 -12.81 26.53 -17.18
CA ALA A 269 -14.11 26.74 -17.79
C ALA A 269 -14.86 27.90 -17.09
N PRO A 270 -15.61 28.76 -17.80
CA PRO A 270 -16.34 29.89 -17.19
C PRO A 270 -17.23 29.48 -16.01
N GLN A 271 -17.83 28.28 -16.09
CA GLN A 271 -18.66 27.72 -15.03
C GLN A 271 -17.86 27.45 -13.74
N TRP A 272 -16.57 27.13 -13.85
CA TRP A 272 -15.67 27.02 -12.70
C TRP A 272 -15.13 28.38 -12.26
N GLN A 273 -14.88 29.30 -13.19
CA GLN A 273 -14.42 30.67 -12.88
C GLN A 273 -15.36 31.38 -11.90
N VAL A 274 -16.68 31.22 -12.05
CA VAL A 274 -17.68 31.76 -11.09
C VAL A 274 -17.31 31.43 -9.63
N ARG A 275 -16.68 30.29 -9.38
CA ARG A 275 -16.38 29.78 -8.04
C ARG A 275 -14.94 30.05 -7.60
N GLN A 276 -14.16 30.75 -8.41
CA GLN A 276 -12.75 31.00 -8.15
C GLN A 276 -12.52 32.49 -7.92
N VAL A 277 -13.19 33.03 -6.89
CA VAL A 277 -13.15 34.46 -6.57
C VAL A 277 -12.09 34.74 -5.52
N HIS A 278 -11.26 35.73 -5.79
CA HIS A 278 -10.34 36.34 -4.83
C HIS A 278 -10.97 37.58 -4.21
N ARG A 279 -10.59 37.84 -2.96
CA ARG A 279 -10.96 39.06 -2.25
C ARG A 279 -9.70 39.88 -1.98
N SER A 280 -9.75 41.16 -2.31
CA SER A 280 -8.66 42.12 -2.13
C SER A 280 -9.16 43.37 -1.42
N ARG A 281 -8.26 44.07 -0.72
CA ARG A 281 -8.57 45.28 0.01
C ARG A 281 -8.23 46.49 -0.86
N LEU A 282 -9.21 47.34 -1.14
CA LEU A 282 -8.98 48.64 -1.75
C LEU A 282 -8.93 49.69 -0.63
N VAL A 283 -7.79 50.35 -0.50
CA VAL A 283 -7.56 51.42 0.49
C VAL A 283 -7.71 52.77 -0.22
N ASP A 284 -8.53 53.65 0.34
CA ASP A 284 -8.71 55.00 -0.18
C ASP A 284 -7.61 55.97 0.30
N SER A 285 -7.64 57.20 -0.21
CA SER A 285 -6.66 58.24 0.15
C SER A 285 -6.72 58.68 1.62
N ARG A 286 -7.74 58.25 2.37
CA ARG A 286 -7.93 58.54 3.80
C ARG A 286 -7.55 57.34 4.68
N GLY A 287 -7.03 56.26 4.10
CA GLY A 287 -6.66 55.03 4.81
C GLY A 287 -7.86 54.15 5.19
N GLN A 288 -9.08 54.47 4.73
CA GLN A 288 -10.23 53.59 4.89
C GLN A 288 -10.18 52.49 3.83
N HIS A 289 -10.70 51.32 4.17
CA HIS A 289 -10.68 50.19 3.26
C HIS A 289 -12.07 49.64 2.96
N ARG A 290 -12.23 49.17 1.72
CA ARG A 290 -13.38 48.37 1.29
C ARG A 290 -12.91 47.11 0.58
N TRP A 291 -13.76 46.10 0.56
CA TRP A 291 -13.48 44.85 -0.16
C TRP A 291 -13.85 44.98 -1.63
N ILE A 292 -12.95 44.53 -2.49
CA ILE A 292 -13.17 44.31 -3.93
C ILE A 292 -12.88 42.85 -4.26
N TYR A 293 -13.42 42.38 -5.38
CA TYR A 293 -13.35 41.00 -5.80
C TYR A 293 -12.78 40.86 -7.20
N TYR A 294 -12.11 39.74 -7.44
CA TYR A 294 -11.57 39.35 -8.74
C TYR A 294 -11.97 37.92 -9.06
N ILE A 295 -12.34 37.62 -10.31
CA ILE A 295 -12.48 36.25 -10.79
C ILE A 295 -11.14 35.77 -11.33
N ASP A 296 -10.65 34.62 -10.86
CA ASP A 296 -9.47 33.98 -11.43
C ASP A 296 -9.85 33.14 -12.65
N ARG A 297 -9.33 33.51 -13.80
CA ARG A 297 -9.64 32.89 -15.10
C ARG A 297 -8.74 31.70 -15.42
N ARG A 298 -7.70 31.47 -14.60
CA ARG A 298 -6.68 30.45 -14.82
C ARG A 298 -6.78 29.32 -13.80
N VAL A 299 -6.04 28.24 -14.04
CA VAL A 299 -5.85 27.21 -13.00
C VAL A 299 -5.07 27.83 -11.84
N VAL A 300 -5.58 27.70 -10.62
CA VAL A 300 -4.93 28.22 -9.41
C VAL A 300 -4.07 27.19 -8.70
N PHE A 301 -3.06 27.69 -8.00
CA PHE A 301 -2.35 26.94 -6.98
C PHE A 301 -3.24 26.73 -5.76
N GLY A 302 -3.23 25.52 -5.18
CA GLY A 302 -4.11 25.15 -4.05
C GLY A 302 -5.28 24.24 -4.44
N GLY A 303 -5.59 24.14 -5.73
CA GLY A 303 -6.58 23.19 -6.25
C GLY A 303 -6.04 21.75 -6.30
N ARG A 304 -6.88 20.81 -5.87
CA ARG A 304 -6.52 19.38 -5.81
C ARG A 304 -6.25 18.80 -7.19
N TYR A 305 -7.00 19.23 -8.21
CA TYR A 305 -6.86 18.74 -9.58
C TYR A 305 -5.87 19.57 -10.44
N SER A 306 -5.47 20.76 -9.97
CA SER A 306 -4.59 21.67 -10.71
C SER A 306 -3.28 21.03 -11.18
N PRO A 307 -2.53 20.27 -10.34
CA PRO A 307 -1.31 19.57 -10.77
C PRO A 307 -1.57 18.59 -11.92
N ARG A 308 -2.69 17.88 -11.88
CA ARG A 308 -3.04 16.91 -12.92
C ARG A 308 -3.31 17.58 -14.26
N LEU A 309 -4.06 18.67 -14.28
CA LEU A 309 -4.31 19.44 -15.51
C LEU A 309 -3.01 19.90 -16.15
N TRP A 310 -2.17 20.58 -15.37
CA TRP A 310 -0.88 21.09 -15.86
C TRP A 310 0.02 19.98 -16.38
N CYS A 311 0.24 18.95 -15.57
CA CYS A 311 1.17 17.89 -15.92
C CYS A 311 0.70 17.12 -17.16
N ILE A 312 -0.59 16.83 -17.32
CA ILE A 312 -1.09 16.12 -18.50
C ILE A 312 -0.83 16.93 -19.79
N VAL A 313 -1.08 18.24 -19.74
CA VAL A 313 -0.83 19.13 -20.90
C VAL A 313 0.67 19.16 -21.23
N LEU A 314 1.54 19.38 -20.23
CA LEU A 314 2.98 19.41 -20.46
C LEU A 314 3.53 18.05 -20.92
N ASN A 315 3.06 16.94 -20.34
CA ASN A 315 3.47 15.59 -20.73
C ASN A 315 3.10 15.30 -22.19
N ALA A 316 1.91 15.73 -22.66
CA ALA A 316 1.51 15.60 -24.05
C ALA A 316 2.39 16.46 -24.98
N ILE A 317 2.72 17.70 -24.58
CA ILE A 317 3.67 18.55 -25.31
C ILE A 317 5.02 17.84 -25.46
N LEU A 318 5.56 17.28 -24.38
CA LEU A 318 6.84 16.57 -24.37
C LEU A 318 6.79 15.25 -25.13
N TRP A 319 5.65 14.57 -25.16
CA TRP A 319 5.43 13.46 -26.09
C TRP A 319 5.64 13.93 -27.53
N GLY A 320 5.09 15.10 -27.89
CA GLY A 320 5.32 15.72 -29.18
C GLY A 320 6.80 16.05 -29.43
N VAL A 321 7.51 16.58 -28.43
CA VAL A 321 8.97 16.84 -28.54
C VAL A 321 9.73 15.55 -28.86
N ARG A 322 9.41 14.44 -28.17
CA ARG A 322 10.01 13.13 -28.42
C ARG A 322 9.85 12.67 -29.86
N HIS A 323 8.64 12.77 -30.41
CA HIS A 323 8.32 12.20 -31.73
C HIS A 323 8.62 13.15 -32.89
N ARG A 324 8.54 14.46 -32.69
CA ARG A 324 8.75 15.47 -33.74
C ARG A 324 10.18 15.98 -33.78
N LEU A 325 10.87 16.04 -32.64
CA LEU A 325 12.22 16.60 -32.51
C LEU A 325 13.27 15.57 -32.08
N GLY A 326 12.89 14.29 -31.94
CA GLY A 326 13.82 13.19 -31.68
C GLY A 326 14.41 13.16 -30.27
N LEU A 327 13.79 13.84 -29.29
CA LEU A 327 14.24 13.78 -27.89
C LEU A 327 13.81 12.45 -27.26
N GLU A 328 14.69 11.46 -27.27
CA GLU A 328 14.36 10.06 -26.93
C GLU A 328 13.73 9.87 -25.54
N PHE A 329 14.25 10.55 -24.51
CA PHE A 329 13.82 10.44 -23.11
C PHE A 329 13.64 11.81 -22.46
N PRO A 330 12.58 12.57 -22.80
CA PRO A 330 12.29 13.82 -22.11
C PRO A 330 11.83 13.48 -20.70
N LEU A 331 12.44 14.06 -19.66
CA LEU A 331 12.02 13.85 -18.28
C LEU A 331 11.34 15.11 -17.74
N VAL A 332 10.34 14.92 -16.88
CA VAL A 332 9.56 16.03 -16.33
C VAL A 332 9.06 15.79 -14.92
N TYR A 333 9.14 16.82 -14.10
CA TYR A 333 8.56 16.91 -12.76
C TYR A 333 7.80 18.23 -12.63
N VAL A 334 6.47 18.16 -12.71
CA VAL A 334 5.59 19.34 -12.67
C VAL A 334 5.93 20.35 -13.78
N ASP A 335 6.72 21.39 -13.49
CA ASP A 335 7.14 22.48 -14.38
C ASP A 335 8.60 22.36 -14.83
N ASP A 336 9.40 21.55 -14.13
CA ASP A 336 10.80 21.27 -14.45
C ASP A 336 10.92 20.15 -15.48
N THR A 337 11.45 20.46 -16.65
CA THR A 337 11.91 19.48 -17.65
C THR A 337 13.42 19.33 -17.57
N PHE A 338 13.95 18.12 -17.71
CA PHE A 338 15.38 17.89 -17.53
C PHE A 338 15.88 16.67 -18.32
N GLY A 339 17.20 16.56 -18.44
CA GLY A 339 17.82 15.46 -19.15
C GLY A 339 19.35 15.50 -19.11
N TYR A 340 19.94 14.61 -19.88
CA TYR A 340 21.39 14.41 -19.94
C TYR A 340 21.86 14.30 -21.39
N ASP A 341 22.43 15.36 -21.95
CA ASP A 341 22.85 15.44 -23.36
C ASP A 341 24.29 14.96 -23.54
N ILE A 342 24.51 13.96 -24.37
CA ILE A 342 25.83 13.39 -24.68
C ILE A 342 26.31 13.75 -26.10
N SER A 343 25.53 14.53 -26.85
CA SER A 343 25.83 14.81 -28.27
C SER A 343 27.09 15.67 -28.47
N GLY A 344 27.53 16.39 -27.43
CA GLY A 344 28.61 17.37 -27.51
C GLY A 344 28.28 18.58 -28.39
N LYS A 345 27.02 18.71 -28.82
CA LYS A 345 26.55 19.76 -29.73
C LYS A 345 25.64 20.73 -29.00
N THR A 346 25.62 21.94 -29.49
CA THR A 346 24.83 23.06 -28.96
C THR A 346 24.02 23.72 -30.08
N SER A 347 23.02 24.50 -29.69
CA SER A 347 22.26 25.36 -30.59
C SER A 347 22.01 26.70 -29.93
N ILE A 348 22.03 27.77 -30.74
CA ILE A 348 21.65 29.10 -30.29
C ILE A 348 20.13 29.22 -30.35
N ILE A 349 19.51 29.51 -29.21
CA ILE A 349 18.07 29.76 -29.11
C ILE A 349 17.86 31.24 -28.85
N LYS A 350 16.93 31.86 -29.59
CA LYS A 350 16.49 33.24 -29.38
C LYS A 350 15.14 33.27 -28.68
N HIS A 351 15.10 33.88 -27.51
CA HIS A 351 13.89 34.01 -26.70
C HIS A 351 12.88 34.94 -27.39
N PRO A 352 11.57 34.55 -27.42
CA PRO A 352 10.59 35.23 -28.26
C PRO A 352 10.23 36.65 -27.81
N ALA A 353 10.26 36.95 -26.50
CA ALA A 353 9.77 38.24 -26.00
C ALA A 353 10.86 39.33 -25.93
N ASN A 354 12.06 38.99 -25.45
CA ASN A 354 13.15 39.95 -25.24
C ASN A 354 14.24 39.91 -26.32
N GLY A 355 14.18 38.96 -27.26
CA GLY A 355 15.15 38.81 -28.34
C GLY A 355 16.54 38.30 -27.91
N GLU A 356 16.76 38.02 -26.63
CA GLU A 356 18.03 37.53 -26.10
C GLU A 356 18.33 36.12 -26.65
N SER A 357 19.57 35.91 -27.11
CA SER A 357 20.02 34.63 -27.64
C SER A 357 21.06 33.99 -26.73
N ARG A 358 20.91 32.70 -26.43
CA ARG A 358 21.90 31.91 -25.68
C ARG A 358 22.14 30.57 -26.33
N GLU A 359 23.36 30.10 -26.18
CA GLU A 359 23.77 28.76 -26.60
C GLU A 359 23.41 27.73 -25.52
N VAL A 360 22.76 26.64 -25.93
CA VAL A 360 22.32 25.56 -25.03
C VAL A 360 22.56 24.18 -25.69
N PRO A 361 22.67 23.09 -24.92
CA PRO A 361 22.75 21.73 -25.46
C PRO A 361 21.57 21.39 -26.38
N LEU A 362 21.79 20.54 -27.40
CA LEU A 362 20.77 20.21 -28.40
C LEU A 362 19.45 19.68 -27.80
N GLN A 363 19.52 18.84 -26.77
CA GLN A 363 18.32 18.30 -26.13
C GLN A 363 17.52 19.37 -25.40
N GLN A 364 18.19 20.30 -24.74
CA GLN A 364 17.55 21.47 -24.14
C GLN A 364 16.97 22.39 -25.23
N ALA A 365 17.72 22.60 -26.32
CA ALA A 365 17.28 23.38 -27.47
C ALA A 365 15.97 22.83 -28.06
N ALA A 366 15.83 21.51 -28.19
CA ALA A 366 14.61 20.88 -28.69
C ALA A 366 13.38 21.26 -27.85
N VAL A 367 13.50 21.26 -26.53
CA VAL A 367 12.41 21.67 -25.62
C VAL A 367 12.09 23.16 -25.81
N LEU A 368 13.09 24.04 -25.79
CA LEU A 368 12.88 25.49 -25.91
C LEU A 368 12.31 25.89 -27.28
N VAL A 369 12.73 25.20 -28.36
CA VAL A 369 12.16 25.38 -29.71
C VAL A 369 10.69 24.97 -29.71
N ALA A 370 10.35 23.82 -29.16
CA ALA A 370 8.96 23.38 -29.07
C ALA A 370 8.11 24.37 -28.26
N TRP A 371 8.60 24.82 -27.11
CA TRP A 371 7.90 25.83 -26.30
C TRP A 371 7.70 27.14 -27.04
N LYS A 372 8.72 27.64 -27.75
CA LYS A 372 8.60 28.82 -28.60
C LYS A 372 7.56 28.64 -29.70
N LEU A 373 7.55 27.50 -30.38
CA LEU A 373 6.59 27.20 -31.45
C LEU A 373 5.15 27.12 -30.92
N LEU A 374 4.99 26.52 -29.74
CA LEU A 374 3.70 26.26 -29.10
C LEU A 374 3.22 27.43 -28.23
N GLY A 375 4.00 28.48 -28.02
CA GLY A 375 3.64 29.60 -27.15
C GLY A 375 3.69 29.26 -25.66
N VAL A 376 4.44 28.24 -25.25
CA VAL A 376 4.67 27.94 -23.82
C VAL A 376 5.66 28.97 -23.26
N PRO A 377 5.29 29.72 -22.21
CA PRO A 377 6.16 30.76 -21.63
C PRO A 377 7.34 30.19 -20.85
N TRP A 378 8.50 30.83 -20.96
CA TRP A 378 9.72 30.48 -20.22
C TRP A 378 10.62 31.71 -20.07
N GLU A 379 11.58 31.67 -19.16
CA GLU A 379 12.53 32.76 -18.91
C GLU A 379 13.96 32.24 -18.84
N TRP A 380 14.91 32.96 -19.44
CA TRP A 380 16.32 32.56 -19.50
C TRP A 380 16.96 32.26 -18.14
N LYS A 381 16.62 33.02 -17.11
CA LYS A 381 17.19 32.88 -15.75
C LYS A 381 16.95 31.50 -15.12
N LYS A 382 16.02 30.72 -15.67
CA LYS A 382 15.66 29.39 -15.19
C LYS A 382 16.01 28.26 -16.17
N GLN A 383 16.70 28.58 -17.27
CA GLN A 383 17.16 27.59 -18.23
C GLN A 383 18.64 27.33 -17.95
N GLU A 384 18.92 26.23 -17.26
CA GLU A 384 20.26 25.95 -16.73
C GLU A 384 20.81 24.67 -17.36
N ASN A 385 22.11 24.64 -17.61
CA ASN A 385 22.82 23.46 -18.05
C ASN A 385 24.28 23.50 -17.59
N GLY A 386 24.91 22.33 -17.49
CA GLY A 386 26.30 22.21 -17.09
C GLY A 386 26.76 20.78 -16.85
N LYS A 387 28.07 20.60 -16.65
CA LYS A 387 28.66 19.32 -16.21
C LYS A 387 28.31 18.98 -14.76
N ALA A 388 27.95 19.99 -13.97
CA ALA A 388 27.36 19.80 -12.67
C ALA A 388 26.16 20.75 -12.51
N LEU A 389 25.05 20.23 -12.01
CA LEU A 389 23.80 20.99 -11.94
C LEU A 389 22.91 20.50 -10.78
N VAL A 390 22.13 21.41 -10.19
CA VAL A 390 21.09 21.03 -9.23
C VAL A 390 19.76 20.82 -9.95
N VAL A 391 19.25 19.58 -9.92
CA VAL A 391 17.97 19.17 -10.53
C VAL A 391 17.09 18.53 -9.44
N LEU A 392 15.86 19.01 -9.29
CA LEU A 392 14.91 18.59 -8.23
C LEU A 392 15.51 18.66 -6.81
N GLY A 393 16.43 19.60 -6.59
CA GLY A 393 17.15 19.82 -5.34
C GLY A 393 18.31 18.86 -5.06
N HIS A 394 18.65 17.97 -5.99
CA HIS A 394 19.83 17.11 -5.91
C HIS A 394 20.95 17.67 -6.78
N TYR A 395 22.18 17.64 -6.27
CA TYR A 395 23.37 18.00 -7.01
C TYR A 395 23.83 16.79 -7.83
N ILE A 396 23.91 16.97 -9.15
CA ILE A 396 24.40 15.95 -10.09
C ILE A 396 25.76 16.41 -10.60
N ASP A 397 26.75 15.54 -10.52
CA ASP A 397 28.04 15.68 -11.19
C ASP A 397 28.14 14.65 -12.31
N ALA A 398 28.00 15.11 -13.55
CA ALA A 398 28.08 14.28 -14.74
C ALA A 398 29.50 13.80 -15.07
N SER A 399 30.52 14.46 -14.52
CA SER A 399 31.91 14.08 -14.77
C SER A 399 32.29 12.86 -13.93
N SER A 400 31.86 12.84 -12.67
CA SER A 400 32.11 11.74 -11.75
C SER A 400 30.94 10.73 -11.64
N PHE A 401 29.84 10.96 -12.37
CA PHE A 401 28.62 10.15 -12.32
C PHE A 401 28.04 10.02 -10.90
N ASN A 402 28.09 11.11 -10.14
CA ASN A 402 27.66 11.14 -8.75
C ASN A 402 26.41 11.98 -8.54
N ILE A 403 25.59 11.60 -7.57
CA ILE A 403 24.44 12.37 -7.09
C ILE A 403 24.54 12.57 -5.59
N SER A 404 24.37 13.80 -5.13
CA SER A 404 24.36 14.16 -3.72
C SER A 404 23.34 15.25 -3.40
N LEU A 405 23.25 15.61 -2.13
CA LEU A 405 22.61 16.87 -1.75
C LEU A 405 23.59 18.02 -1.99
N PRO A 406 23.11 19.21 -2.43
CA PRO A 406 23.94 20.41 -2.44
C PRO A 406 24.57 20.65 -1.05
N SER A 407 25.86 20.99 -0.98
CA SER A 407 26.61 21.07 0.29
C SER A 407 25.90 21.94 1.33
N LYS A 408 25.47 23.14 0.95
CA LYS A 408 24.71 24.03 1.84
C LYS A 408 23.40 23.40 2.34
N ALA A 409 22.64 22.75 1.46
CA ALA A 409 21.38 22.10 1.85
C ALA A 409 21.62 20.92 2.81
N LYS A 410 22.72 20.18 2.62
CA LYS A 410 23.17 19.14 3.53
C LYS A 410 23.55 19.73 4.90
N ASP A 411 24.36 20.79 4.92
CA ASP A 411 24.81 21.44 6.16
C ASP A 411 23.63 22.05 6.94
N ASP A 412 22.74 22.75 6.24
CA ASP A 412 21.52 23.33 6.82
C ASP A 412 20.63 22.23 7.41
N PHE A 413 20.52 21.07 6.74
CA PHE A 413 19.71 19.96 7.23
C PHE A 413 20.34 19.27 8.43
N VAL A 414 21.66 19.07 8.43
CA VAL A 414 22.41 18.56 9.58
C VAL A 414 22.25 19.48 10.78
N ALA A 415 22.40 20.79 10.59
CA ALA A 415 22.18 21.79 11.63
C ALA A 415 20.73 21.76 12.16
N LEU A 416 19.74 21.62 11.26
CA LEU A 416 18.34 21.46 11.64
C LEU A 416 18.11 20.21 12.50
N VAL A 417 18.69 19.06 12.12
CA VAL A 417 18.57 17.80 12.87
C VAL A 417 19.22 17.94 14.25
N ARG A 418 20.44 18.49 14.32
CA ARG A 418 21.17 18.71 15.58
C ARG A 418 20.43 19.68 16.52
N SER A 419 19.86 20.75 15.97
CA SER A 419 18.97 21.65 16.72
C SER A 419 17.69 20.95 17.16
N PHE A 420 17.08 20.13 16.30
CA PHE A 420 15.86 19.40 16.63
C PHE A 420 16.06 18.50 17.86
N ILE A 421 17.18 17.76 17.90
CA ILE A 421 17.51 16.86 19.01
C ILE A 421 18.07 17.56 20.24
N SER A 422 18.38 18.86 20.24
CA SER A 422 18.80 19.55 21.47
C SER A 422 17.63 19.83 22.42
N SER A 423 16.41 19.98 21.88
CA SER A 423 15.19 20.19 22.68
C SER A 423 14.65 18.90 23.30
N ARG A 424 13.86 19.03 24.37
CA ARG A 424 13.15 17.90 25.02
C ARG A 424 11.91 17.46 24.25
N ASP A 425 11.22 18.40 23.64
CA ASP A 425 9.97 18.24 22.92
C ASP A 425 9.88 19.20 21.75
N ARG A 426 9.12 18.79 20.74
CA ARG A 426 8.92 19.53 19.49
C ARG A 426 7.46 19.41 19.04
N PRO A 427 6.83 20.49 18.52
CA PRO A 427 5.50 20.42 17.95
C PRO A 427 5.39 19.34 16.86
N LEU A 428 4.28 18.63 16.78
CA LEU A 428 4.08 17.54 15.81
C LEU A 428 4.35 17.97 14.35
N VAL A 429 4.04 19.20 13.98
CA VAL A 429 4.34 19.76 12.65
C VAL A 429 5.83 19.77 12.32
N GLU A 430 6.70 20.01 13.30
CA GLU A 430 8.15 19.99 13.08
C GLU A 430 8.65 18.57 12.81
N TRP A 431 8.06 17.55 13.47
CA TRP A 431 8.37 16.16 13.17
C TRP A 431 7.99 15.78 11.74
N TRP A 432 6.81 16.19 11.27
CA TRP A 432 6.38 15.94 9.89
C TRP A 432 7.28 16.64 8.88
N ARG A 433 7.70 17.88 9.15
CA ARG A 433 8.67 18.59 8.30
C ARG A 433 10.02 17.88 8.26
N LEU A 434 10.57 17.50 9.42
CA LEU A 434 11.84 16.80 9.53
C LEU A 434 11.83 15.46 8.79
N THR A 435 10.83 14.62 9.07
CA THR A 435 10.70 13.29 8.42
C THR A 435 10.39 13.38 6.94
N GLY A 436 9.64 14.41 6.51
CA GLY A 436 9.42 14.70 5.09
C GLY A 436 10.72 15.06 4.36
N TYR A 437 11.52 15.97 4.94
CA TYR A 437 12.82 16.34 4.37
C TYR A 437 13.80 15.17 4.37
N ALA A 438 13.84 14.38 5.45
CA ALA A 438 14.67 13.19 5.52
C ALA A 438 14.29 12.13 4.47
N GLN A 439 12.99 11.96 4.22
CA GLN A 439 12.51 11.04 3.17
C GLN A 439 12.94 11.52 1.78
N TRP A 440 12.94 12.84 1.54
CA TRP A 440 13.46 13.42 0.31
C TRP A 440 14.97 13.21 0.17
N ALA A 441 15.76 13.50 1.21
CA ALA A 441 17.20 13.26 1.25
C ALA A 441 17.56 11.76 1.05
N ALA A 442 16.70 10.86 1.53
CA ALA A 442 16.89 9.42 1.35
C ALA A 442 16.75 8.93 -0.10
N SER A 443 16.37 9.81 -1.03
CA SER A 443 16.39 9.53 -2.47
C SER A 443 17.80 9.36 -3.00
N THR A 444 18.80 10.01 -2.39
CA THR A 444 20.23 9.90 -2.75
C THR A 444 21.08 9.28 -1.64
N SER A 445 20.54 9.18 -0.42
CA SER A 445 21.24 8.57 0.72
C SER A 445 20.32 7.52 1.40
N PRO A 446 20.11 6.34 0.80
CA PRO A 446 19.07 5.40 1.22
C PRO A 446 19.21 4.89 2.66
N PHE A 447 20.43 4.86 3.20
CA PHE A 447 20.72 4.40 4.56
C PHE A 447 20.08 5.25 5.65
N ILE A 448 19.87 6.55 5.43
CA ILE A 448 19.28 7.41 6.46
C ILE A 448 17.84 7.01 6.82
N LYS A 449 17.18 6.17 6.00
CA LYS A 449 15.85 5.60 6.30
C LYS A 449 15.84 4.79 7.60
N PHE A 450 16.97 4.20 8.01
CA PHE A 450 17.09 3.50 9.29
C PHE A 450 16.75 4.40 10.48
N ALA A 451 17.10 5.68 10.40
CA ALA A 451 16.84 6.64 11.46
C ALA A 451 15.36 7.07 11.57
N LEU A 452 14.57 6.84 10.52
CA LEU A 452 13.20 7.35 10.45
C LEU A 452 12.19 6.46 11.16
N ALA A 453 12.50 5.17 11.34
CA ALA A 453 11.60 4.21 11.94
C ALA A 453 11.15 4.63 13.35
N SER A 454 12.08 5.09 14.19
CA SER A 454 11.76 5.56 15.55
C SER A 454 10.92 6.85 15.53
N SER A 455 11.17 7.74 14.58
CA SER A 455 10.40 8.98 14.40
C SER A 455 8.96 8.71 13.94
N TYR A 456 8.76 7.78 13.00
CA TYR A 456 7.42 7.35 12.57
C TYR A 456 6.67 6.64 13.69
N ALA A 457 7.31 5.71 14.40
CA ALA A 457 6.70 5.06 15.55
C ALA A 457 6.31 6.07 16.64
N LYS A 458 7.12 7.12 16.84
CA LYS A 458 6.84 8.17 17.82
C LYS A 458 5.67 9.07 17.43
N THR A 459 5.44 9.29 16.15
CA THR A 459 4.41 10.20 15.63
C THR A 459 3.12 9.50 15.21
N ALA A 460 3.13 8.17 15.11
CA ALA A 460 1.99 7.35 14.74
C ALA A 460 0.73 7.67 15.57
N GLY A 461 -0.40 7.84 14.88
CA GLY A 461 -1.72 8.09 15.48
C GLY A 461 -1.93 9.51 16.03
N LYS A 462 -0.94 10.40 15.96
CA LYS A 462 -1.07 11.79 16.46
C LYS A 462 -1.59 12.71 15.36
N THR A 463 -2.56 13.56 15.71
CA THR A 463 -3.24 14.45 14.76
C THR A 463 -3.18 15.94 15.13
N ARG A 464 -2.91 16.27 16.40
CA ARG A 464 -2.86 17.66 16.88
C ARG A 464 -1.56 18.35 16.44
N ARG A 465 -1.62 19.12 15.36
CA ARG A 465 -0.48 19.74 14.64
C ARG A 465 0.51 20.50 15.52
N LEU A 466 0.03 21.30 16.49
CA LEU A 466 0.88 22.13 17.35
C LEU A 466 1.20 21.47 18.71
N ALA A 467 0.66 20.28 19.00
CA ALA A 467 0.88 19.64 20.28
C ALA A 467 2.35 19.19 20.43
N PRO A 468 2.97 19.39 21.61
CA PRO A 468 4.35 18.98 21.85
C PRO A 468 4.48 17.46 21.88
N VAL A 469 5.49 16.95 21.19
CA VAL A 469 5.86 15.53 21.19
C VAL A 469 7.27 15.38 21.75
N LYS A 470 7.38 14.67 22.88
CA LYS A 470 8.64 14.44 23.60
C LYS A 470 9.58 13.53 22.82
N LEU A 471 10.86 13.89 22.74
CA LEU A 471 11.92 13.03 22.19
C LEU A 471 12.37 12.01 23.25
N ASN A 472 12.52 10.74 22.88
CA ASN A 472 13.13 9.70 23.72
C ASN A 472 14.56 9.39 23.25
N ASN A 473 15.32 8.63 24.04
CA ASN A 473 16.73 8.33 23.74
C ASN A 473 16.91 7.58 22.42
N ALA A 474 15.96 6.70 22.06
CA ALA A 474 15.99 5.99 20.78
C ALA A 474 15.93 6.97 19.59
N VAL A 475 14.96 7.90 19.59
CA VAL A 475 14.86 8.92 18.54
C VAL A 475 16.11 9.81 18.51
N ARG A 476 16.61 10.26 19.67
CA ARG A 476 17.82 11.10 19.73
C ARG A 476 19.02 10.42 19.11
N ARG A 477 19.26 9.15 19.47
CA ARG A 477 20.35 8.34 18.91
C ARG A 477 20.19 8.18 17.41
N ASP A 478 19.00 7.85 16.94
CA ASP A 478 18.74 7.57 15.53
C ASP A 478 18.88 8.84 14.67
N LEU A 479 18.36 9.99 15.14
CA LEU A 479 18.50 11.27 14.46
C LEU A 479 19.92 11.85 14.55
N ALA A 480 20.64 11.66 15.65
CA ALA A 480 22.06 12.03 15.73
C ALA A 480 22.87 11.25 14.68
N TRP A 481 22.63 9.94 14.58
CA TRP A 481 23.25 9.12 13.55
C TRP A 481 22.87 9.56 12.14
N LEU A 482 21.61 9.98 11.90
CA LEU A 482 21.21 10.53 10.59
C LEU A 482 22.06 11.75 10.22
N ALA A 483 22.34 12.64 11.18
CA ALA A 483 23.19 13.80 10.95
C ALA A 483 24.63 13.38 10.61
N ASP A 484 25.21 12.47 11.39
CA ASP A 484 26.58 11.97 11.17
C ASP A 484 26.71 11.20 9.85
N GLU A 485 25.67 10.44 9.48
CA GLU A 485 25.58 9.73 8.21
C GLU A 485 25.50 10.70 7.04
N LEU A 486 24.70 11.76 7.14
CA LEU A 486 24.65 12.79 6.10
C LEU A 486 26.01 13.46 5.91
N GLU A 487 26.72 13.78 6.99
CA GLU A 487 28.06 14.39 6.94
C GLU A 487 29.10 13.48 6.28
N SER A 488 29.14 12.20 6.67
CA SER A 488 30.20 11.26 6.32
C SER A 488 29.95 10.42 5.06
N ALA A 489 28.69 10.24 4.63
CA ALA A 489 28.39 9.40 3.49
C ALA A 489 28.96 9.98 2.18
N PRO A 490 29.59 9.15 1.32
CA PRO A 490 29.99 9.59 0.00
C PRO A 490 28.76 9.90 -0.87
N PRO A 491 28.92 10.70 -1.94
CA PRO A 491 27.91 10.83 -2.98
C PRO A 491 27.48 9.46 -3.52
N LEU A 492 26.23 9.37 -3.98
CA LEU A 492 25.73 8.19 -4.65
C LEU A 492 26.38 8.06 -6.02
N ASP A 493 27.21 7.04 -6.21
CA ASP A 493 27.74 6.66 -7.52
C ASP A 493 26.62 6.01 -8.35
N ILE A 494 26.25 6.64 -9.47
CA ILE A 494 25.23 6.14 -10.39
C ILE A 494 25.65 4.81 -11.02
N LEU A 495 26.95 4.51 -11.08
CA LEU A 495 27.53 3.29 -11.63
C LEU A 495 27.68 2.17 -10.59
N ASP A 496 27.35 2.43 -9.32
CA ASP A 496 27.42 1.42 -8.25
C ASP A 496 26.71 0.12 -8.70
N PRO A 497 27.42 -1.03 -8.77
CA PRO A 497 26.85 -2.32 -9.16
C PRO A 497 25.71 -2.80 -8.25
N ALA A 498 25.58 -2.20 -7.06
CA ALA A 498 24.49 -2.47 -6.13
C ALA A 498 23.13 -1.90 -6.57
N LEU A 499 23.13 -1.04 -7.59
CA LEU A 499 21.92 -0.43 -8.15
C LEU A 499 21.30 -1.28 -9.27
N GLU A 500 22.00 -2.32 -9.74
CA GLU A 500 21.53 -3.23 -10.80
C GLU A 500 20.64 -4.36 -10.28
N ASP A 501 20.11 -5.19 -11.17
CA ASP A 501 19.60 -6.50 -10.78
C ASP A 501 20.74 -7.52 -10.75
N TRP A 502 20.72 -8.43 -9.79
CA TRP A 502 21.65 -9.55 -9.68
C TRP A 502 21.02 -10.72 -8.89
N GLY A 503 21.26 -11.91 -9.40
CA GLY A 503 20.66 -13.17 -8.95
C GLY A 503 21.61 -14.02 -8.13
N LYS A 504 21.22 -15.28 -7.92
CA LYS A 504 22.08 -16.28 -7.30
C LYS A 504 23.34 -16.52 -8.12
N SER A 505 23.25 -16.45 -9.45
CA SER A 505 24.39 -16.59 -10.38
C SER A 505 25.45 -15.52 -10.23
N ASP A 506 25.06 -14.32 -9.80
CA ASP A 506 25.94 -13.15 -9.69
C ASP A 506 26.50 -12.96 -8.27
N ALA A 507 26.01 -13.76 -7.32
CA ALA A 507 26.42 -13.69 -5.93
C ALA A 507 27.82 -14.29 -5.78
N SER A 508 28.74 -13.54 -5.19
CA SER A 508 30.06 -14.06 -4.82
C SER A 508 29.93 -15.09 -3.68
N LEU A 509 28.92 -14.92 -2.83
CA LEU A 509 28.62 -15.80 -1.72
C LEU A 509 27.11 -16.00 -1.55
N VAL A 510 26.69 -17.25 -1.39
CA VAL A 510 25.31 -17.62 -1.05
C VAL A 510 25.29 -18.23 0.35
N LEU A 511 24.52 -17.60 1.24
CA LEU A 511 24.31 -17.97 2.63
C LEU A 511 22.92 -18.54 2.83
N TYR A 512 22.81 -19.42 3.82
CA TYR A 512 21.54 -19.94 4.31
C TYR A 512 21.55 -19.87 5.83
N SER A 513 20.45 -19.43 6.42
CA SER A 513 20.31 -19.31 7.87
C SER A 513 18.97 -19.84 8.35
N ASP A 514 18.96 -20.36 9.58
CA ASP A 514 17.79 -20.83 10.29
C ASP A 514 18.00 -20.64 11.81
N ALA A 515 16.92 -20.60 12.57
CA ALA A 515 16.95 -20.60 14.02
C ALA A 515 15.76 -21.35 14.63
N CYS A 516 15.99 -21.95 15.79
CA CYS A 516 14.93 -22.54 16.60
C CYS A 516 14.95 -22.01 18.03
N LEU A 517 13.77 -21.89 18.64
CA LEU A 517 13.66 -21.43 20.04
C LEU A 517 14.26 -22.42 21.04
N ARG A 518 14.30 -23.71 20.67
CA ARG A 518 14.83 -24.80 21.49
C ARG A 518 15.64 -25.76 20.63
N ALA A 519 16.95 -25.73 20.81
CA ALA A 519 17.84 -26.70 20.20
C ALA A 519 17.58 -28.11 20.78
N GLU A 520 17.74 -29.13 19.95
CA GLU A 520 17.54 -30.52 20.35
C GLU A 520 18.38 -30.88 21.59
N GLY A 521 17.71 -31.42 22.62
CA GLY A 521 18.33 -31.76 23.89
C GLY A 521 18.77 -30.57 24.76
N SER A 522 18.31 -29.34 24.48
CA SER A 522 18.72 -28.14 25.22
C SER A 522 17.56 -27.19 25.53
N VAL A 523 17.71 -26.41 26.61
CA VAL A 523 16.85 -25.23 26.89
C VAL A 523 17.33 -23.98 26.15
N ALA A 524 18.43 -24.06 25.39
CA ALA A 524 19.00 -22.97 24.62
C ALA A 524 18.30 -22.79 23.26
N SER A 525 18.29 -21.57 22.73
CA SER A 525 17.91 -21.36 21.31
C SER A 525 19.04 -21.80 20.40
N GLY A 526 18.70 -22.48 19.31
CA GLY A 526 19.65 -22.91 18.28
C GLY A 526 19.71 -21.91 17.14
N LEU A 527 20.91 -21.65 16.64
CA LEU A 527 21.16 -20.91 15.41
C LEU A 527 21.94 -21.83 14.48
N GLY A 528 21.53 -21.93 13.23
CA GLY A 528 22.23 -22.64 12.18
C GLY A 528 22.44 -21.73 10.98
N TYR A 529 23.64 -21.72 10.42
CA TYR A 529 23.87 -21.10 9.13
C TYR A 529 25.05 -21.73 8.42
N TRP A 530 25.03 -21.67 7.10
CA TRP A 530 26.11 -22.16 6.27
C TRP A 530 26.24 -21.33 5.00
N PHE A 531 27.40 -21.42 4.36
CA PHE A 531 27.64 -20.82 3.05
C PHE A 531 28.59 -21.65 2.20
N LYS A 532 28.58 -21.35 0.90
CA LYS A 532 29.52 -21.88 -0.08
C LYS A 532 30.16 -20.73 -0.85
N VAL A 533 31.48 -20.70 -0.91
CA VAL A 533 32.24 -19.74 -1.72
C VAL A 533 32.12 -20.15 -3.19
N ALA A 534 31.89 -19.19 -4.08
CA ALA A 534 31.86 -19.45 -5.52
C ALA A 534 33.17 -20.12 -5.98
N GLY A 535 33.07 -21.28 -6.63
CA GLY A 535 34.22 -22.08 -7.08
C GLY A 535 34.76 -23.12 -6.08
N GLU A 536 34.36 -23.07 -4.80
CA GLU A 536 34.70 -24.11 -3.82
C GLU A 536 33.65 -25.25 -3.85
N GLN A 537 34.09 -26.49 -3.70
CA GLN A 537 33.18 -27.65 -3.55
C GLN A 537 32.65 -27.80 -2.12
N HIS A 538 33.40 -27.33 -1.12
CA HIS A 538 33.13 -27.55 0.30
C HIS A 538 32.16 -26.50 0.88
N ARG A 539 31.23 -26.94 1.73
CA ARG A 539 30.34 -26.06 2.51
C ARG A 539 31.00 -25.70 3.83
N ARG A 540 30.82 -24.45 4.26
CA ARG A 540 31.21 -24.01 5.60
C ARG A 540 29.96 -23.83 6.44
N ALA A 541 29.80 -24.68 7.45
CA ALA A 541 28.60 -24.82 8.26
C ALA A 541 28.90 -24.45 9.71
N PHE A 542 27.98 -23.70 10.35
CA PHE A 542 28.14 -23.20 11.70
C PHE A 542 26.84 -23.38 12.48
N ALA A 543 26.97 -23.76 13.76
CA ALA A 543 25.87 -23.72 14.71
C ALA A 543 26.27 -23.09 16.03
N ALA A 544 25.31 -22.46 16.67
CA ALA A 544 25.47 -21.87 17.98
C ALA A 544 24.24 -22.12 18.85
N ARG A 545 24.47 -22.20 20.17
CA ARG A 545 23.42 -22.27 21.18
C ARG A 545 23.45 -21.00 22.02
N ILE A 546 22.32 -20.31 22.14
CA ILE A 546 22.18 -19.09 22.94
C ILE A 546 21.55 -19.42 24.30
N VAL A 547 22.23 -19.02 25.37
CA VAL A 547 21.75 -19.12 26.76
C VAL A 547 21.82 -17.73 27.41
N PRO A 548 20.73 -17.21 28.01
CA PRO A 548 19.40 -17.82 28.10
C PRO A 548 18.70 -17.90 26.73
N PRO A 549 17.71 -18.81 26.54
CA PRO A 549 16.98 -18.90 25.29
C PRO A 549 16.28 -17.60 24.94
N LEU A 550 16.23 -17.32 23.65
CA LEU A 550 15.35 -16.30 23.11
C LEU A 550 13.90 -16.78 23.22
N GLU A 551 12.99 -15.86 23.52
CA GLU A 551 11.55 -16.17 23.64
C GLU A 551 10.79 -15.98 22.33
N ASP A 552 11.41 -15.30 21.36
CA ASP A 552 10.77 -14.85 20.14
C ASP A 552 11.50 -15.35 18.90
N ILE A 553 10.79 -16.14 18.09
CA ILE A 553 11.35 -16.80 16.91
C ILE A 553 11.84 -15.79 15.88
N PHE A 554 11.14 -14.66 15.71
CA PHE A 554 11.57 -13.64 14.76
C PHE A 554 12.90 -13.00 15.19
N LEU A 555 13.13 -12.82 16.49
CA LEU A 555 14.42 -12.35 16.98
C LEU A 555 15.53 -13.38 16.75
N ALA A 556 15.26 -14.66 17.02
CA ALA A 556 16.22 -15.74 16.81
C ALA A 556 16.65 -15.86 15.34
N GLU A 557 15.68 -15.79 14.43
CA GLU A 557 15.86 -15.86 12.98
C GLU A 557 16.63 -14.66 12.43
N ALA A 558 16.27 -13.45 12.88
CA ALA A 558 17.02 -12.25 12.53
C ALA A 558 18.45 -12.30 13.07
N PHE A 559 18.66 -12.90 14.24
CA PHE A 559 19.98 -13.09 14.82
C PHE A 559 20.81 -14.13 14.07
N ALA A 560 20.21 -15.23 13.59
CA ALA A 560 20.87 -16.19 12.72
C ALA A 560 21.31 -15.54 11.39
N ALA A 561 20.42 -14.77 10.75
CA ALA A 561 20.76 -14.04 9.54
C ALA A 561 21.89 -13.02 9.78
N HIS A 562 21.82 -12.27 10.88
CA HIS A 562 22.87 -11.34 11.30
C HIS A 562 24.22 -12.04 11.52
N ALA A 563 24.23 -13.15 12.27
CA ALA A 563 25.45 -13.92 12.55
C ALA A 563 26.07 -14.49 11.27
N ALA A 564 25.24 -14.97 10.35
CA ALA A 564 25.67 -15.47 9.05
C ALA A 564 26.39 -14.39 8.23
N ILE A 565 25.82 -13.17 8.19
CA ILE A 565 26.42 -12.02 7.49
C ILE A 565 27.79 -11.68 8.11
N LEU A 566 27.88 -11.55 9.44
CA LEU A 566 29.15 -11.22 10.08
C LEU A 566 30.22 -12.28 9.84
N ARG A 567 29.85 -13.56 9.91
CA ARG A 567 30.79 -14.66 9.65
C ARG A 567 31.28 -14.65 8.20
N ALA A 568 30.38 -14.39 7.25
CA ALA A 568 30.74 -14.27 5.85
C ALA A 568 31.78 -13.16 5.61
N LEU A 569 31.60 -12.00 6.25
CA LEU A 569 32.54 -10.88 6.18
C LEU A 569 33.91 -11.22 6.79
N ASP A 570 33.94 -11.93 7.92
CA ASP A 570 35.18 -12.36 8.58
C ASP A 570 35.95 -13.43 7.77
N SER A 571 35.29 -14.12 6.83
CA SER A 571 35.90 -15.21 6.05
C SER A 571 36.78 -14.70 4.90
N ASN A 572 36.99 -13.38 4.79
CA ASN A 572 37.84 -12.70 3.83
C ASN A 572 37.58 -13.12 2.36
N VAL A 573 36.34 -13.47 2.05
CA VAL A 573 35.93 -13.91 0.72
C VAL A 573 35.96 -12.69 -0.20
N ALA A 574 36.78 -12.75 -1.25
CA ALA A 574 36.80 -11.73 -2.29
C ALA A 574 35.42 -11.69 -2.97
N GLY A 575 34.61 -10.67 -2.67
CA GLY A 575 33.26 -10.61 -3.21
C GLY A 575 32.52 -9.34 -2.85
N HIS A 576 31.91 -8.72 -3.86
CA HIS A 576 31.09 -7.52 -3.70
C HIS A 576 29.60 -7.83 -3.56
N ARG A 577 29.16 -9.10 -3.63
CA ARG A 577 27.73 -9.49 -3.64
C ARG A 577 27.46 -10.70 -2.76
N LEU A 578 26.63 -10.51 -1.73
CA LEU A 578 26.27 -11.51 -0.72
C LEU A 578 24.77 -11.74 -0.72
N LEU A 579 24.35 -12.97 -1.02
CA LEU A 579 22.95 -13.39 -1.04
C LEU A 579 22.64 -14.28 0.15
N LEU A 580 21.69 -13.88 1.01
CA LEU A 580 21.24 -14.69 2.13
C LEU A 580 19.83 -15.24 1.90
N PHE A 581 19.68 -16.54 2.10
CA PHE A 581 18.41 -17.24 2.15
C PHE A 581 18.00 -17.55 3.60
N THR A 582 16.76 -17.27 3.94
CA THR A 582 16.11 -17.69 5.20
C THR A 582 14.66 -18.06 4.90
N ASP A 583 14.08 -18.98 5.64
CA ASP A 583 12.65 -19.30 5.54
C ASP A 583 11.75 -18.43 6.42
N ASN A 584 12.35 -17.47 7.12
CA ASN A 584 11.62 -16.51 7.91
C ASN A 584 11.22 -15.27 7.09
N ALA A 585 9.95 -15.19 6.69
CA ALA A 585 9.43 -14.06 5.95
C ALA A 585 9.58 -12.71 6.69
N SER A 586 9.46 -12.70 8.02
CA SER A 586 9.61 -11.47 8.81
C SER A 586 11.06 -10.96 8.75
N THR A 587 12.04 -11.86 8.83
CA THR A 587 13.46 -11.53 8.66
C THR A 587 13.75 -10.99 7.27
N VAL A 588 13.22 -11.63 6.22
CA VAL A 588 13.33 -11.11 4.85
C VAL A 588 12.79 -9.69 4.75
N TYR A 589 11.57 -9.43 5.24
CA TYR A 589 10.99 -8.08 5.16
C TYR A 589 11.77 -7.04 5.99
N ALA A 590 12.32 -7.42 7.14
CA ALA A 590 13.11 -6.56 8.00
C ALA A 590 14.40 -6.09 7.31
N PHE A 591 15.17 -7.04 6.79
CA PHE A 591 16.42 -6.74 6.09
C PHE A 591 16.19 -6.10 4.71
N ASP A 592 15.14 -6.49 3.98
CA ASP A 592 14.80 -5.93 2.66
C ASP A 592 14.38 -4.45 2.74
N SER A 593 13.59 -4.07 3.75
CA SER A 593 13.13 -2.68 3.93
C SER A 593 14.02 -1.82 4.80
N GLY A 594 14.90 -2.44 5.59
CA GLY A 594 15.63 -1.78 6.66
C GLY A 594 14.73 -1.32 7.82
N SER A 595 13.53 -1.88 7.95
CA SER A 595 12.55 -1.48 8.96
C SER A 595 12.02 -2.68 9.72
N ALA A 596 12.15 -2.66 11.05
CA ALA A 596 11.73 -3.73 11.93
C ALA A 596 11.31 -3.17 13.30
N ARG A 597 10.79 -4.05 14.17
CA ARG A 597 10.59 -3.72 15.59
C ARG A 597 11.94 -3.49 16.30
N PRO A 598 11.99 -2.75 17.42
CA PRO A 598 13.22 -2.18 17.96
C PRO A 598 14.37 -3.17 18.24
N ASP A 599 14.05 -4.36 18.75
CA ASP A 599 15.01 -5.44 19.05
C ASP A 599 15.66 -6.01 17.78
N VAL A 600 14.89 -6.17 16.69
CA VAL A 600 15.40 -6.65 15.39
C VAL A 600 16.07 -5.53 14.59
N ALA A 601 15.58 -4.29 14.69
CA ALA A 601 16.10 -3.15 13.94
C ALA A 601 17.58 -2.88 14.23
N ILE A 602 18.03 -3.14 15.46
CA ILE A 602 19.43 -3.02 15.87
C ILE A 602 20.31 -4.00 15.09
N LEU A 603 19.87 -5.26 14.94
CA LEU A 603 20.60 -6.29 14.20
C LEU A 603 20.66 -5.96 12.70
N VAL A 604 19.53 -5.55 12.11
CA VAL A 604 19.50 -5.16 10.69
C VAL A 604 20.46 -4.00 10.44
N ARG A 605 20.43 -2.99 11.31
CA ARG A 605 21.30 -1.82 11.18
C ARG A 605 22.78 -2.17 11.27
N GLU A 606 23.20 -2.94 12.29
CA GLU A 606 24.60 -3.37 12.43
C GLU A 606 25.06 -4.17 11.21
N ALA A 607 24.25 -5.12 10.71
CA ALA A 607 24.58 -5.86 9.50
C ALA A 607 24.86 -4.93 8.31
N TYR A 608 24.00 -3.94 8.05
CA TYR A 608 24.20 -3.00 6.96
C TYR A 608 25.40 -2.07 7.18
N GLU A 609 25.69 -1.66 8.41
CA GLU A 609 26.91 -0.88 8.74
C GLU A 609 28.18 -1.70 8.42
N ARG A 610 28.19 -3.00 8.76
CA ARG A 610 29.33 -3.90 8.50
C ARG A 610 29.47 -4.25 7.02
N LEU A 611 28.37 -4.51 6.33
CA LEU A 611 28.33 -4.71 4.87
C LEU A 611 28.87 -3.48 4.12
N ARG A 612 28.47 -2.27 4.55
CA ARG A 612 28.98 -1.02 3.95
C ARG A 612 30.48 -0.84 4.18
N ALA A 613 30.96 -1.05 5.42
CA ALA A 613 32.38 -0.94 5.73
C ALA A 613 33.24 -1.91 4.91
N ALA A 614 32.68 -3.08 4.58
CA ALA A 614 33.32 -4.08 3.72
C ALA A 614 33.07 -3.86 2.21
N GLN A 615 32.31 -2.83 1.81
CA GLN A 615 31.90 -2.58 0.42
C GLN A 615 31.23 -3.80 -0.25
N VAL A 616 30.38 -4.49 0.50
CA VAL A 616 29.62 -5.66 0.06
C VAL A 616 28.17 -5.28 -0.16
N ASP A 617 27.67 -5.51 -1.37
CA ASP A 617 26.24 -5.44 -1.67
C ASP A 617 25.52 -6.68 -1.16
N PHE A 618 24.33 -6.47 -0.61
CA PHE A 618 23.59 -7.48 0.11
C PHE A 618 22.18 -7.64 -0.42
N ARG A 619 21.78 -8.91 -0.59
CA ARG A 619 20.39 -9.29 -0.84
C ARG A 619 19.96 -10.38 0.13
N ILE A 620 18.71 -10.28 0.56
CA ILE A 620 18.05 -11.32 1.33
C ILE A 620 16.87 -11.86 0.54
N ARG A 621 16.70 -13.17 0.52
CA ARG A 621 15.58 -13.84 -0.14
C ARG A 621 14.98 -14.89 0.78
N HIS A 622 13.71 -15.15 0.53
CA HIS A 622 13.04 -16.25 1.19
C HIS A 622 13.42 -17.56 0.48
N ILE A 623 13.87 -18.56 1.22
CA ILE A 623 13.84 -19.96 0.79
C ILE A 623 12.76 -20.63 1.60
N PRO A 624 11.88 -21.48 1.06
CA PRO A 624 10.89 -22.03 1.95
C PRO A 624 11.50 -23.19 2.78
N GLY A 625 11.12 -23.33 4.06
CA GLY A 625 11.75 -24.18 5.10
C GLY A 625 12.14 -25.63 4.75
N TYR A 626 11.25 -26.47 4.23
CA TYR A 626 11.59 -27.83 3.70
C TYR A 626 12.76 -27.90 2.69
N LEU A 627 13.17 -26.78 2.08
CA LEU A 627 14.37 -26.77 1.25
C LEU A 627 15.60 -26.36 2.06
N ASN A 628 15.48 -25.60 3.15
CA ASN A 628 16.58 -25.11 4.01
C ASN A 628 17.13 -26.18 4.97
N THR A 629 17.25 -27.41 4.50
CA THR A 629 17.53 -28.59 5.34
C THR A 629 18.89 -28.55 6.03
N THR A 630 19.89 -27.93 5.43
CA THR A 630 21.25 -27.93 6.00
C THR A 630 21.37 -26.90 7.13
N ALA A 631 20.70 -25.75 7.03
CA ALA A 631 20.66 -24.79 8.13
C ALA A 631 19.76 -25.25 9.29
N ASP A 632 18.71 -26.02 9.01
CA ASP A 632 17.80 -26.64 10.00
C ASP A 632 18.43 -27.85 10.73
N ALA A 633 19.41 -28.52 10.11
CA ALA A 633 19.99 -29.75 10.63
C ALA A 633 20.69 -29.56 11.99
N SER A 634 20.31 -30.38 12.97
CA SER A 634 20.90 -30.41 14.32
C SER A 634 22.36 -30.93 14.38
N GLN A 635 22.95 -31.31 13.23
CA GLN A 635 24.30 -31.90 13.10
C GLN A 635 25.40 -30.92 12.66
N LEU A 636 25.12 -29.62 12.52
CA LEU A 636 26.13 -28.62 12.17
C LEU A 636 27.29 -28.61 13.19
N VAL A 637 28.54 -28.65 12.68
CA VAL A 637 29.78 -28.78 13.45
C VAL A 637 29.88 -27.72 14.55
N GLN A 638 30.20 -28.15 15.78
CA GLN A 638 30.43 -27.30 16.95
C GLN A 638 31.78 -26.55 16.88
N GLU A 639 31.95 -25.63 15.94
CA GLU A 639 32.98 -24.60 16.10
C GLU A 639 32.42 -23.46 16.95
N ARG A 640 32.94 -23.28 18.18
CA ARG A 640 32.55 -22.17 19.06
C ARG A 640 32.91 -20.83 18.39
N PRO A 641 31.95 -20.00 17.98
CA PRO A 641 32.26 -18.70 17.40
C PRO A 641 32.85 -17.78 18.48
N HIS A 642 34.14 -17.48 18.40
CA HIS A 642 34.81 -16.54 19.33
C HIS A 642 34.19 -15.13 19.31
N HIS A 643 33.42 -14.79 18.28
CA HIS A 643 32.76 -13.50 18.07
C HIS A 643 31.48 -13.31 18.92
N LEU A 644 30.81 -14.41 19.35
CA LEU A 644 29.58 -14.35 20.17
C LEU A 644 29.82 -13.81 21.59
N ARG A 645 31.06 -13.88 22.10
CA ARG A 645 31.41 -13.33 23.43
C ARG A 645 31.61 -11.81 23.44
N ARG A 646 31.72 -11.15 22.27
CA ARG A 646 32.02 -9.71 22.19
C ARG A 646 30.83 -8.83 21.83
N SER A 647 29.66 -9.39 21.47
CA SER A 647 28.51 -8.56 21.11
C SER A 647 27.78 -8.05 22.37
N ASN A 648 28.01 -6.79 22.75
CA ASN A 648 27.21 -6.06 23.76
C ASN A 648 25.71 -5.98 23.39
N LEU A 649 25.35 -6.36 22.17
CA LEU A 649 24.03 -6.23 21.58
C LEU A 649 23.06 -7.32 22.01
N LEU A 650 23.53 -8.53 22.35
CA LEU A 650 22.68 -9.53 22.99
C LEU A 650 22.17 -9.00 24.34
N HIS A 651 23.04 -8.32 25.10
CA HIS A 651 22.67 -7.65 26.34
C HIS A 651 21.71 -6.47 26.12
N ILE A 652 21.85 -5.69 25.05
CA ILE A 652 20.95 -4.56 24.72
C ILE A 652 19.58 -5.05 24.22
N ALA A 653 19.53 -6.10 23.41
CA ALA A 653 18.29 -6.72 22.92
C ALA A 653 17.51 -7.38 24.08
N ILE A 654 18.21 -8.05 24.99
CA ILE A 654 17.63 -8.63 26.21
C ILE A 654 17.22 -7.53 27.22
N ALA A 655 18.00 -6.45 27.38
CA ALA A 655 17.69 -5.35 28.30
C ALA A 655 16.62 -4.36 27.80
N GLY A 656 16.34 -4.34 26.49
CA GLY A 656 15.24 -3.58 25.88
C GLY A 656 13.85 -4.11 26.29
N GLY A 657 13.77 -5.35 26.77
CA GLY A 657 12.67 -5.86 27.57
C GLY A 657 12.81 -5.33 28.99
N GLY A 658 12.09 -4.26 29.31
CA GLY A 658 12.27 -3.46 30.53
C GLY A 658 12.48 -4.26 31.82
N SER A 659 13.74 -4.36 32.24
CA SER A 659 14.10 -4.72 33.60
C SER A 659 15.16 -3.74 34.10
N LYS A 660 14.73 -2.82 34.97
CA LYS A 660 15.63 -1.86 35.63
C LYS A 660 16.53 -2.63 36.60
N MET A 661 17.81 -2.78 36.26
CA MET A 661 18.84 -3.09 37.26
C MET A 661 19.08 -1.86 38.14
N THR A 662 18.47 -1.83 39.32
CA THR A 662 18.92 -0.94 40.40
C THR A 662 19.90 -1.69 41.30
N LYS A 663 21.19 -1.34 41.19
CA LYS A 663 22.18 -1.56 42.26
C LYS A 663 21.71 -0.76 43.48
N LYS A 664 21.42 -1.43 44.59
CA LYS A 664 21.23 -0.77 45.89
C LYS A 664 22.28 -1.30 46.88
N ARG A 665 23.28 -0.46 47.13
CA ARG A 665 24.06 -0.48 48.37
C ARG A 665 23.25 0.29 49.43
N SER A 666 23.19 -0.34 50.59
CA SER A 666 22.75 0.11 51.92
C SER A 666 22.61 1.62 52.17
N ARG A 667 21.46 2.03 52.73
CA ARG A 667 21.28 2.54 54.11
C ARG A 667 19.99 3.37 54.21
N GLY A 668 19.23 3.12 55.29
CA GLY A 668 18.60 4.18 56.10
C GLY A 668 17.30 4.82 55.62
N ARG A 669 16.19 4.36 56.24
CA ARG A 669 15.04 5.12 56.79
C ARG A 669 14.13 5.97 55.88
N GLN A 670 12.84 5.65 56.04
CA GLN A 670 11.63 6.50 56.00
C GLN A 670 11.28 7.20 54.69
N CYS A 671 10.14 6.85 54.09
CA CYS A 671 8.88 7.59 54.28
C CYS A 671 7.77 7.06 53.34
N VAL A 672 6.61 6.81 53.96
CA VAL A 672 5.24 7.03 53.48
C VAL A 672 4.74 6.32 52.20
N THR A 673 3.74 5.50 52.48
CA THR A 673 2.77 4.81 51.64
C THR A 673 1.98 5.73 50.70
N PHE A 674 1.98 5.39 49.41
CA PHE A 674 0.84 5.65 48.51
C PHE A 674 0.43 4.35 47.84
N VAL A 675 -0.83 3.98 48.08
CA VAL A 675 -1.48 2.78 47.57
C VAL A 675 -1.58 2.84 46.04
N THR A 676 -0.97 1.89 45.34
CA THR A 676 -1.35 1.51 43.98
C THR A 676 -1.79 0.06 44.02
N GLN A 677 -3.08 -0.18 43.79
CA GLN A 677 -3.63 -1.53 43.65
C GLN A 677 -2.93 -2.26 42.49
N PRO A 678 -2.43 -3.49 42.67
CA PRO A 678 -2.07 -4.35 41.56
C PRO A 678 -3.32 -4.92 40.90
N GLN A 679 -3.51 -4.67 39.59
CA GLN A 679 -4.52 -5.35 38.76
C GLN A 679 -4.06 -6.76 38.36
N PHE A 680 -3.75 -7.61 39.34
CA PHE A 680 -3.78 -9.04 39.13
C PHE A 680 -4.64 -9.65 40.23
N PRO A 681 -5.75 -10.33 39.89
CA PRO A 681 -6.54 -11.01 40.90
C PRO A 681 -5.67 -12.06 41.57
N SER A 682 -5.50 -11.90 42.88
CA SER A 682 -4.83 -12.83 43.74
C SER A 682 -5.63 -14.13 43.82
N SER A 683 -4.89 -15.24 43.92
CA SER A 683 -5.25 -16.40 44.75
C SER A 683 -6.62 -17.04 44.49
N ARG A 684 -6.76 -17.74 43.36
CA ARG A 684 -7.49 -19.02 43.23
C ARG A 684 -7.40 -19.53 41.78
N LEU A 685 -6.22 -19.95 41.36
CA LEU A 685 -6.05 -20.76 40.14
C LEU A 685 -5.48 -22.09 40.59
N GLY A 686 -6.21 -23.17 40.27
CA GLY A 686 -5.82 -24.53 40.58
C GLY A 686 -4.48 -24.93 39.94
N PRO A 687 -4.04 -26.18 40.13
CA PRO A 687 -2.76 -26.65 39.62
C PRO A 687 -2.62 -26.35 38.12
N HIS A 688 -1.42 -25.94 37.72
CA HIS A 688 -1.10 -25.66 36.32
C HIS A 688 -1.43 -26.89 35.44
N PRO A 689 -2.09 -26.70 34.28
CA PRO A 689 -2.43 -27.81 33.41
C PRO A 689 -1.17 -28.54 32.93
N SER A 690 -1.22 -29.87 32.90
CA SER A 690 -0.09 -30.68 32.41
C SER A 690 0.19 -30.40 30.92
N LEU A 691 1.40 -30.72 30.45
CA LEU A 691 1.74 -30.65 29.01
C LEU A 691 0.74 -31.43 28.15
N LYS A 692 0.26 -32.58 28.62
CA LYS A 692 -0.76 -33.38 27.94
C LYS A 692 -2.12 -32.67 27.87
N ASP A 693 -2.46 -31.89 28.89
CA ASP A 693 -3.66 -31.06 28.89
C ASP A 693 -3.49 -29.83 28.00
N LEU A 694 -2.30 -29.22 27.97
CA LEU A 694 -1.97 -28.13 27.05
C LEU A 694 -1.97 -28.59 25.59
N ASP A 695 -1.44 -29.76 25.26
CA ASP A 695 -1.51 -30.34 23.91
C ASP A 695 -2.95 -30.67 23.51
N ARG A 696 -3.75 -31.18 24.46
CA ARG A 696 -5.18 -31.41 24.26
C ARG A 696 -5.91 -30.09 23.99
N GLN A 697 -5.57 -29.04 24.75
CA GLN A 697 -6.12 -27.69 24.58
C GLN A 697 -5.67 -27.05 23.26
N ALA A 698 -4.39 -27.14 22.89
CA ALA A 698 -3.84 -26.65 21.63
C ALA A 698 -4.50 -27.33 20.44
N LYS A 699 -4.66 -28.67 20.46
CA LYS A 699 -5.42 -29.41 19.45
C LYS A 699 -6.88 -28.99 19.41
N ALA A 700 -7.50 -28.68 20.55
CA ALA A 700 -8.86 -28.16 20.60
C ALA A 700 -8.97 -26.75 19.98
N LEU A 701 -7.99 -25.88 20.20
CA LEU A 701 -7.89 -24.52 19.64
C LEU A 701 -7.60 -24.55 18.13
N ILE A 702 -6.68 -25.39 17.66
CA ILE A 702 -6.42 -25.59 16.22
C ILE A 702 -7.69 -26.11 15.54
N ARG A 703 -8.39 -27.07 16.16
CA ARG A 703 -9.69 -27.55 15.68
C ARG A 703 -10.76 -26.45 15.69
N SER A 704 -10.71 -25.47 16.59
CA SER A 704 -11.70 -24.38 16.65
C SER A 704 -11.44 -23.26 15.63
N SER A 705 -10.26 -23.23 14.99
CA SER A 705 -9.90 -22.28 13.91
C SER A 705 -10.82 -22.35 12.67
N LYS A 706 -11.53 -23.47 12.48
CA LYS A 706 -12.53 -23.65 11.41
C LYS A 706 -13.92 -23.78 12.00
N GLU A 707 -14.88 -23.13 11.34
CA GLU A 707 -16.29 -23.20 11.71
C GLU A 707 -16.75 -24.68 11.85
N PRO A 708 -17.49 -25.03 12.93
CA PRO A 708 -18.03 -26.37 13.15
C PRO A 708 -18.73 -27.00 11.93
N SER A 709 -19.49 -26.20 11.18
CA SER A 709 -20.15 -26.62 9.93
C SER A 709 -19.18 -26.97 8.80
N THR A 710 -18.06 -26.25 8.70
CA THR A 710 -17.02 -26.49 7.69
C THR A 710 -16.30 -27.80 7.99
N ARG A 711 -15.95 -28.05 9.26
CA ARG A 711 -15.33 -29.30 9.71
C ARG A 711 -16.21 -30.51 9.42
N ARG A 712 -17.50 -30.43 9.76
CA ARG A 712 -18.46 -31.49 9.42
C ARG A 712 -18.59 -31.70 7.91
N GLY A 713 -18.64 -30.61 7.14
CA GLY A 713 -18.68 -30.68 5.68
C GLY A 713 -17.48 -31.44 5.12
N TYR A 714 -16.28 -31.14 5.61
CA TYR A 714 -15.06 -31.84 5.20
C TYR A 714 -15.06 -33.32 5.61
N GLN A 715 -15.43 -33.62 6.86
CA GLN A 715 -15.52 -35.02 7.30
C GLN A 715 -16.51 -35.83 6.46
N GLN A 716 -17.65 -35.24 6.10
CA GLN A 716 -18.65 -35.90 5.25
C GLN A 716 -18.10 -36.16 3.84
N GLN A 717 -17.38 -35.19 3.26
CA GLN A 717 -16.75 -35.37 1.94
C GLN A 717 -15.70 -36.50 1.95
N LEU A 718 -14.90 -36.58 3.02
CA LEU A 718 -13.89 -37.62 3.16
C LEU A 718 -14.51 -39.00 3.34
N ASN A 719 -15.48 -39.13 4.25
CA ASN A 719 -16.18 -40.38 4.53
C ASN A 719 -16.96 -40.90 3.31
N ARG A 720 -17.49 -40.00 2.48
CA ARG A 720 -18.32 -40.37 1.32
C ARG A 720 -17.50 -40.66 0.07
N HIS A 721 -16.33 -40.04 -0.10
CA HIS A 721 -15.59 -40.09 -1.36
C HIS A 721 -14.15 -40.55 -1.17
N TRP A 722 -13.37 -39.88 -0.32
CA TRP A 722 -11.94 -40.15 -0.19
C TRP A 722 -11.63 -41.51 0.46
N PHE A 723 -12.16 -41.79 1.67
CA PHE A 723 -11.87 -43.06 2.34
C PHE A 723 -12.46 -44.29 1.64
N PRO A 724 -13.68 -44.24 1.05
CA PRO A 724 -14.16 -45.32 0.20
C PRO A 724 -13.26 -45.59 -1.01
N PHE A 725 -12.79 -44.54 -1.70
CA PHE A 725 -11.84 -44.69 -2.81
C PHE A 725 -10.55 -45.40 -2.37
N LEU A 726 -9.95 -44.98 -1.25
CA LEU A 726 -8.75 -45.64 -0.74
C LEU A 726 -9.00 -47.10 -0.38
N ARG A 727 -10.15 -47.42 0.22
CA ARG A 727 -10.52 -48.80 0.57
C ARG A 727 -10.78 -49.68 -0.65
N ILE A 728 -11.52 -49.19 -1.64
CA ILE A 728 -11.88 -49.95 -2.86
C ILE A 728 -10.64 -50.38 -3.64
N TYR A 729 -9.63 -49.52 -3.71
CA TYR A 729 -8.40 -49.78 -4.48
C TYR A 729 -7.19 -50.17 -3.63
N HIS A 730 -7.41 -50.47 -2.34
CA HIS A 730 -6.36 -50.84 -1.39
C HIS A 730 -5.15 -49.89 -1.39
N LEU A 731 -5.41 -48.58 -1.44
CA LEU A 731 -4.38 -47.54 -1.53
C LEU A 731 -3.95 -47.04 -0.14
N PRO A 732 -2.69 -46.58 0.03
CA PRO A 732 -2.21 -46.02 1.28
C PRO A 732 -3.06 -44.85 1.78
N GLN A 733 -3.15 -44.71 3.11
CA GLN A 733 -3.98 -43.66 3.71
C GLN A 733 -3.44 -42.24 3.42
N TYR A 734 -2.13 -42.05 3.29
CA TYR A 734 -1.56 -40.72 3.06
C TYR A 734 -1.61 -40.32 1.57
N PRO A 735 -2.10 -39.12 1.22
CA PRO A 735 -2.22 -38.70 -0.19
C PRO A 735 -0.87 -38.47 -0.87
N THR A 736 -0.73 -38.98 -2.10
CA THR A 736 0.44 -38.75 -2.99
C THR A 736 -0.03 -38.19 -4.33
N VAL A 737 0.90 -37.70 -5.17
CA VAL A 737 0.62 -37.25 -6.55
C VAL A 737 -0.17 -38.32 -7.33
N LYS A 738 0.33 -39.56 -7.33
CA LYS A 738 -0.29 -40.68 -8.04
C LYS A 738 -1.69 -41.00 -7.49
N THR A 739 -1.86 -40.97 -6.17
CA THR A 739 -3.16 -41.20 -5.54
C THR A 739 -4.16 -40.08 -5.84
N LEU A 740 -3.72 -38.82 -5.88
CA LEU A 740 -4.57 -37.69 -6.26
C LEU A 740 -4.97 -37.74 -7.73
N ILE A 741 -4.05 -38.09 -8.65
CA ILE A 741 -4.38 -38.27 -10.07
C ILE A 741 -5.45 -39.34 -10.23
N ARG A 742 -5.24 -40.52 -9.63
CA ARG A 742 -6.19 -41.63 -9.63
C ARG A 742 -7.52 -41.23 -9.00
N PHE A 743 -7.50 -40.46 -7.91
CA PHE A 743 -8.71 -39.99 -7.26
C PHE A 743 -9.52 -39.04 -8.14
N VAL A 744 -8.87 -38.06 -8.79
CA VAL A 744 -9.55 -37.12 -9.69
C VAL A 744 -10.13 -37.86 -10.91
N ALA A 745 -9.40 -38.83 -11.45
CA ALA A 745 -9.89 -39.70 -12.51
C ALA A 745 -11.08 -40.57 -12.06
N TRP A 746 -11.00 -41.19 -10.88
CA TRP A 746 -12.07 -41.98 -10.29
C TRP A 746 -13.30 -41.13 -9.98
N ALA A 747 -13.10 -39.92 -9.47
CA ALA A 747 -14.15 -38.97 -9.14
C ALA A 747 -14.95 -38.59 -10.39
N GLY A 748 -14.31 -38.48 -11.56
CA GLY A 748 -14.92 -38.49 -12.89
C GLY A 748 -16.28 -37.78 -12.96
N ASP A 749 -17.30 -38.44 -13.50
CA ASP A 749 -18.70 -37.97 -13.47
C ASP A 749 -19.44 -38.31 -12.15
N ARG A 750 -18.79 -39.06 -11.25
CA ARG A 750 -19.38 -39.58 -10.01
C ARG A 750 -19.56 -38.51 -8.94
N VAL A 751 -18.77 -37.43 -9.00
CA VAL A 751 -18.70 -36.45 -7.92
C VAL A 751 -18.78 -35.02 -8.43
N ARG A 752 -19.74 -34.26 -7.89
CA ARG A 752 -19.87 -32.82 -8.16
C ARG A 752 -18.96 -32.02 -7.22
N GLY A 753 -17.91 -31.42 -7.76
CA GLY A 753 -17.06 -30.46 -7.04
C GLY A 753 -15.86 -31.08 -6.32
N VAL A 754 -14.97 -31.71 -7.09
CA VAL A 754 -13.73 -32.34 -6.61
C VAL A 754 -12.84 -31.39 -5.78
N ASP A 755 -12.81 -30.10 -6.11
CA ASP A 755 -12.04 -29.07 -5.37
C ASP A 755 -12.42 -29.02 -3.87
N LYS A 756 -13.69 -29.31 -3.52
CA LYS A 756 -14.15 -29.32 -2.12
C LYS A 756 -13.62 -30.53 -1.35
N ILE A 757 -13.48 -31.67 -2.01
CA ILE A 757 -12.94 -32.89 -1.41
C ILE A 757 -11.43 -32.76 -1.26
N LEU A 758 -10.76 -32.21 -2.26
CA LEU A 758 -9.36 -31.83 -2.19
C LEU A 758 -9.08 -30.90 -1.01
N SER A 759 -9.94 -29.90 -0.78
CA SER A 759 -9.84 -29.03 0.41
C SER A 759 -10.07 -29.78 1.73
N ALA A 760 -10.90 -30.82 1.74
CA ALA A 760 -11.13 -31.67 2.90
C ALA A 760 -9.95 -32.61 3.18
N ILE A 761 -9.33 -33.16 2.13
CA ILE A 761 -8.11 -33.98 2.20
C ILE A 761 -6.99 -33.13 2.78
N ARG A 762 -6.77 -31.92 2.23
CA ARG A 762 -5.82 -30.95 2.79
C ARG A 762 -5.98 -30.79 4.31
N TRP A 763 -7.22 -30.57 4.75
CA TRP A 763 -7.56 -30.32 6.15
C TRP A 763 -7.39 -31.55 7.05
N HIS A 764 -7.73 -32.75 6.58
CA HIS A 764 -7.69 -33.96 7.41
C HIS A 764 -6.27 -34.44 7.70
N TYR A 765 -5.39 -34.37 6.71
CA TYR A 765 -3.98 -34.73 6.86
C TYR A 765 -3.11 -33.55 7.32
N ASP A 766 -3.74 -32.43 7.70
CA ASP A 766 -3.11 -31.21 8.19
C ASP A 766 -1.93 -30.72 7.33
N PHE A 767 -2.09 -30.80 6.01
CA PHE A 767 -1.04 -30.37 5.09
C PHE A 767 -0.80 -28.88 5.23
N SER A 768 0.48 -28.51 5.42
CA SER A 768 0.92 -27.13 5.30
C SER A 768 0.60 -26.58 3.91
N ASP A 769 0.49 -25.25 3.77
CA ASP A 769 0.25 -24.62 2.46
C ASP A 769 1.24 -25.11 1.40
N ARG A 770 2.49 -25.36 1.82
CA ARG A 770 3.56 -25.78 0.94
C ARG A 770 3.50 -27.26 0.56
N GLN A 771 3.20 -28.15 1.52
CA GLN A 771 3.03 -29.58 1.22
C GLN A 771 1.84 -29.80 0.28
N TRP A 772 0.72 -29.11 0.54
CA TRP A 772 -0.44 -29.18 -0.32
C TRP A 772 -0.20 -28.54 -1.69
N ALA A 773 0.52 -27.41 -1.74
CA ALA A 773 0.90 -26.76 -2.99
C ALA A 773 1.75 -27.71 -3.85
N LYS A 774 2.78 -28.36 -3.28
CA LYS A 774 3.63 -29.32 -4.00
C LYS A 774 2.83 -30.45 -4.63
N LEU A 775 1.88 -31.04 -3.89
CA LEU A 775 0.98 -32.07 -4.43
C LEU A 775 0.02 -31.54 -5.51
N ARG A 776 -0.45 -30.29 -5.39
CA ARG A 776 -1.41 -29.68 -6.34
C ARG A 776 -0.77 -29.03 -7.56
N SER A 777 0.49 -28.62 -7.47
CA SER A 777 1.24 -27.97 -8.54
C SER A 777 1.88 -28.96 -9.50
N ASP A 778 1.94 -30.24 -9.12
CA ASP A 778 2.38 -31.33 -9.98
C ASP A 778 1.66 -31.27 -11.35
N PRO A 779 2.40 -31.33 -12.48
CA PRO A 779 1.80 -31.24 -13.80
C PRO A 779 0.70 -32.27 -14.06
N GLY A 780 0.87 -33.51 -13.58
CA GLY A 780 -0.12 -34.57 -13.72
C GLY A 780 -1.42 -34.27 -12.95
N VAL A 781 -1.31 -33.79 -11.72
CA VAL A 781 -2.46 -33.37 -10.90
C VAL A 781 -3.16 -32.14 -11.51
N ARG A 782 -2.40 -31.15 -12.01
CA ARG A 782 -2.97 -29.97 -12.70
C ARG A 782 -3.71 -30.36 -13.97
N ASN A 783 -3.10 -31.21 -14.80
CA ASN A 783 -3.65 -31.62 -16.08
C ASN A 783 -4.91 -32.47 -15.90
N VAL A 784 -4.91 -33.43 -14.96
CA VAL A 784 -6.12 -34.24 -14.70
C VAL A 784 -7.25 -33.41 -14.10
N LEU A 785 -6.95 -32.41 -13.25
CA LEU A 785 -7.95 -31.47 -12.73
C LEU A 785 -8.51 -30.57 -13.82
N LEU A 786 -7.67 -30.07 -14.72
CA LEU A 786 -8.09 -29.28 -15.87
C LEU A 786 -8.96 -30.12 -16.82
N GLY A 787 -8.54 -31.35 -17.12
CA GLY A 787 -9.29 -32.31 -17.93
C GLY A 787 -10.65 -32.65 -17.30
N HIS A 788 -10.69 -32.93 -15.99
CA HIS A 788 -11.93 -33.13 -15.26
C HIS A 788 -12.84 -31.90 -15.32
N LYS A 789 -12.32 -30.68 -15.13
CA LYS A 789 -13.10 -29.44 -15.23
C LYS A 789 -13.66 -29.22 -16.64
N LYS A 790 -12.90 -29.51 -17.69
CA LYS A 790 -13.37 -29.42 -19.08
C LYS A 790 -14.48 -30.44 -19.37
N ARG A 791 -14.32 -31.70 -18.94
CA ARG A 791 -15.30 -32.78 -19.16
C ARG A 791 -16.58 -32.61 -18.35
N THR A 792 -16.48 -32.06 -17.14
CA THR A 792 -17.61 -31.86 -16.23
C THR A 792 -18.14 -30.42 -16.24
N ALA A 793 -17.67 -29.59 -17.18
CA ALA A 793 -18.08 -28.21 -17.32
C ALA A 793 -19.61 -28.13 -17.47
N ARG A 794 -20.26 -27.45 -16.53
CA ARG A 794 -21.69 -27.15 -16.59
C ARG A 794 -21.88 -25.67 -16.31
N PRO A 795 -22.93 -25.05 -16.90
CA PRO A 795 -23.30 -23.68 -16.57
C PRO A 795 -23.44 -23.51 -15.04
N MET A 796 -22.83 -22.47 -14.50
CA MET A 796 -22.82 -22.24 -13.06
C MET A 796 -24.23 -21.87 -12.57
N LYS A 797 -24.97 -22.84 -12.00
CA LYS A 797 -26.33 -22.60 -11.48
C LYS A 797 -26.28 -21.77 -10.19
N ARG A 798 -26.52 -20.46 -10.28
CA ARG A 798 -26.58 -19.53 -9.14
C ARG A 798 -28.04 -19.21 -8.80
N SER A 799 -28.44 -19.34 -7.54
CA SER A 799 -29.79 -18.95 -7.05
C SER A 799 -30.12 -17.51 -7.40
N PRO A 800 -31.14 -17.14 -8.19
CA PRO A 800 -31.46 -15.76 -8.60
C PRO A 800 -31.47 -14.72 -7.45
N PRO A 801 -31.23 -13.43 -7.76
CA PRO A 801 -31.32 -12.36 -6.76
C PRO A 801 -32.77 -12.17 -6.31
N LEU A 802 -32.97 -11.83 -5.03
CA LEU A 802 -34.27 -11.33 -4.58
C LEU A 802 -34.46 -9.92 -5.13
N LEU A 803 -35.57 -9.63 -5.81
CA LEU A 803 -35.82 -8.33 -6.44
C LEU A 803 -36.84 -7.54 -5.60
N PRO A 804 -36.88 -6.19 -5.71
CA PRO A 804 -37.86 -5.36 -5.00
C PRO A 804 -39.32 -5.83 -5.13
N PRO A 805 -39.83 -6.21 -6.33
CA PRO A 805 -41.22 -6.68 -6.45
C PRO A 805 -41.50 -7.98 -5.69
N HIS A 806 -40.53 -8.90 -5.64
CA HIS A 806 -40.64 -10.13 -4.85
C HIS A 806 -40.71 -9.84 -3.35
N LEU A 807 -39.87 -8.90 -2.89
CA LEU A 807 -39.85 -8.48 -1.49
C LEU A 807 -41.16 -7.76 -1.12
N ALA A 808 -41.64 -6.87 -1.98
CA ALA A 808 -42.91 -6.16 -1.78
C ALA A 808 -44.11 -7.12 -1.76
N ALA A 809 -44.17 -8.11 -2.65
CA ALA A 809 -45.21 -9.14 -2.64
C ALA A 809 -45.21 -9.95 -1.33
N PHE A 810 -44.01 -10.28 -0.84
CA PHE A 810 -43.88 -11.00 0.42
C PHE A 810 -44.32 -10.16 1.62
N VAL A 811 -43.98 -8.87 1.64
CA VAL A 811 -44.42 -7.93 2.69
C VAL A 811 -45.92 -7.71 2.65
N ARG A 812 -46.52 -7.52 1.46
CA ARG A 812 -47.98 -7.39 1.32
C ARG A 812 -48.72 -8.58 1.92
N HIS A 813 -48.26 -9.80 1.63
CA HIS A 813 -48.85 -11.01 2.23
C HIS A 813 -48.76 -11.01 3.76
N ALA A 814 -47.62 -10.60 4.33
CA ALA A 814 -47.42 -10.55 5.78
C ALA A 814 -48.26 -9.47 6.49
N LEU A 815 -48.85 -8.53 5.75
CA LEU A 815 -49.70 -7.46 6.25
C LEU A 815 -51.20 -7.68 5.95
N GLN A 816 -51.57 -8.74 5.23
CA GLN A 816 -52.97 -9.05 4.94
C GLN A 816 -53.73 -9.48 6.21
N PRO A 817 -55.05 -9.22 6.28
CA PRO A 817 -55.91 -9.80 7.31
C PRO A 817 -55.77 -11.33 7.35
N GLY A 818 -55.53 -11.90 8.54
CA GLY A 818 -55.28 -13.32 8.73
C GLY A 818 -53.81 -13.75 8.63
N ALA A 819 -52.88 -12.86 8.26
CA ALA A 819 -51.44 -13.15 8.29
C ALA A 819 -50.92 -13.37 9.71
N THR A 820 -50.06 -14.36 9.90
CA THR A 820 -49.56 -14.73 11.22
C THR A 820 -48.37 -13.87 11.64
N TYR A 821 -48.07 -13.86 12.94
CA TYR A 821 -46.81 -13.29 13.45
C TYR A 821 -45.57 -13.86 12.74
N ASP A 822 -45.59 -15.15 12.41
CA ASP A 822 -44.45 -15.81 11.75
C ASP A 822 -44.30 -15.39 10.28
N ASP A 823 -45.38 -14.96 9.62
CA ASP A 823 -45.31 -14.36 8.28
C ASP A 823 -44.67 -12.97 8.31
N LEU A 824 -45.01 -12.16 9.33
CA LEU A 824 -44.36 -10.88 9.60
C LEU A 824 -42.86 -11.05 9.92
N LEU A 825 -42.49 -12.03 10.74
CA LEU A 825 -41.09 -12.38 10.99
C LEU A 825 -40.37 -12.77 9.70
N ALA A 826 -41.00 -13.60 8.86
CA ALA A 826 -40.38 -14.08 7.63
C ALA A 826 -40.16 -12.93 6.62
N ALA A 827 -41.12 -12.02 6.47
CA ALA A 827 -40.98 -10.81 5.67
C ALA A 827 -39.88 -9.89 6.23
N THR A 828 -39.81 -9.72 7.55
CA THR A 828 -38.77 -8.94 8.22
C THR A 828 -37.38 -9.53 8.00
N LEU A 829 -37.20 -10.85 8.08
CA LEU A 829 -35.93 -11.53 7.79
C LEU A 829 -35.50 -11.34 6.32
N ALA A 830 -36.45 -11.39 5.38
CA ALA A 830 -36.16 -11.14 3.97
C ALA A 830 -35.73 -9.68 3.75
N MET A 831 -36.44 -8.73 4.34
CA MET A 831 -36.14 -7.29 4.25
C MET A 831 -34.79 -6.97 4.88
N VAL A 832 -34.51 -7.43 6.11
CA VAL A 832 -33.22 -7.19 6.79
C VAL A 832 -32.07 -7.87 6.03
N GLY A 833 -32.30 -9.07 5.50
CA GLY A 833 -31.34 -9.77 4.65
C GLY A 833 -31.00 -9.01 3.36
N PHE A 834 -32.02 -8.41 2.75
CA PHE A 834 -31.91 -7.60 1.54
C PHE A 834 -31.26 -6.24 1.83
N GLY A 835 -31.85 -5.42 2.71
CA GLY A 835 -31.39 -4.06 3.03
C GLY A 835 -30.05 -4.00 3.75
N GLY A 836 -29.70 -5.01 4.56
CA GLY A 836 -28.40 -5.12 5.23
C GLY A 836 -27.32 -5.87 4.43
N VAL A 837 -27.66 -6.33 3.22
CA VAL A 837 -26.78 -7.16 2.36
C VAL A 837 -26.28 -8.39 3.13
N LEU A 838 -27.11 -8.98 3.99
CA LEU A 838 -26.75 -10.05 4.92
C LEU A 838 -26.99 -11.43 4.32
N ARG A 839 -26.19 -12.41 4.74
CA ARG A 839 -26.48 -13.83 4.47
C ARG A 839 -27.57 -14.29 5.41
N LEU A 840 -28.45 -15.18 4.93
CA LEU A 840 -29.49 -15.76 5.79
C LEU A 840 -28.93 -16.42 7.07
N GLY A 841 -27.74 -17.02 7.01
CA GLY A 841 -27.09 -17.63 8.17
C GLY A 841 -26.54 -16.64 9.20
N GLU A 842 -26.57 -15.33 8.93
CA GLU A 842 -26.25 -14.26 9.88
C GLU A 842 -27.50 -13.83 10.68
N LEU A 843 -28.70 -14.22 10.21
CA LEU A 843 -30.01 -13.89 10.82
C LEU A 843 -30.70 -15.10 11.46
N THR A 844 -30.21 -16.31 11.23
CA THR A 844 -30.88 -17.56 11.60
C THR A 844 -29.99 -18.51 12.38
N LEU A 845 -30.62 -19.40 13.13
CA LEU A 845 -29.96 -20.41 13.95
C LEU A 845 -29.39 -21.54 13.07
N PRO A 846 -28.14 -21.99 13.28
CA PRO A 846 -27.59 -23.11 12.53
C PRO A 846 -28.47 -24.38 12.61
N PRO A 847 -28.66 -25.11 11.48
CA PRO A 847 -29.57 -26.25 11.42
C PRO A 847 -29.15 -27.37 12.38
N HIS A 848 -27.85 -27.66 12.44
CA HIS A 848 -27.32 -28.70 13.32
C HIS A 848 -27.13 -28.18 14.75
N LYS A 849 -27.68 -28.92 15.72
CA LYS A 849 -27.61 -28.56 17.16
C LYS A 849 -26.18 -28.27 17.65
N LYS A 850 -25.19 -29.05 17.19
CA LYS A 850 -23.77 -28.92 17.55
C LYS A 850 -23.08 -27.64 17.05
N ASP A 851 -23.70 -26.87 16.15
CA ASP A 851 -23.17 -25.59 15.65
C ASP A 851 -23.73 -24.36 16.37
N ARG A 852 -24.74 -24.56 17.23
CA ARG A 852 -25.51 -23.47 17.81
C ARG A 852 -24.70 -22.89 18.96
N ASP A 853 -24.44 -21.59 18.88
CA ASP A 853 -23.77 -20.81 19.92
C ASP A 853 -24.60 -19.53 20.14
N PRO A 854 -25.25 -19.37 21.29
CA PRO A 854 -26.07 -18.21 21.61
C PRO A 854 -25.36 -16.87 21.46
N ARG A 855 -24.04 -16.83 21.69
CA ARG A 855 -23.21 -15.61 21.56
C ARG A 855 -23.12 -15.10 20.12
N ARG A 856 -23.50 -15.93 19.14
CA ARG A 856 -23.46 -15.61 17.72
C ARG A 856 -24.78 -15.05 17.17
N LEU A 857 -25.80 -14.92 18.01
CA LEU A 857 -27.14 -14.51 17.62
C LEU A 857 -27.35 -13.03 17.90
N VAL A 858 -28.07 -12.34 17.01
CA VAL A 858 -28.38 -10.91 17.15
C VAL A 858 -29.27 -10.71 18.38
N ARG A 859 -28.83 -9.84 19.31
CA ARG A 859 -29.56 -9.57 20.54
C ARG A 859 -30.51 -8.38 20.38
N ARG A 860 -31.67 -8.47 21.03
CA ARG A 860 -32.73 -7.44 20.96
C ARG A 860 -32.29 -6.12 21.61
N ASP A 861 -31.46 -6.17 22.64
CA ASP A 861 -30.95 -5.00 23.39
C ASP A 861 -29.93 -4.16 22.62
N THR A 862 -29.43 -4.66 21.49
CA THR A 862 -28.49 -3.92 20.62
C THR A 862 -29.18 -3.09 19.54
N VAL A 863 -30.52 -3.10 19.51
CA VAL A 863 -31.31 -2.46 18.46
C VAL A 863 -31.56 -0.99 18.80
N GLU A 864 -31.20 -0.13 17.87
CA GLU A 864 -31.55 1.29 17.90
C GLU A 864 -32.41 1.63 16.68
N VAL A 865 -33.48 2.41 16.89
CA VAL A 865 -34.37 2.83 15.81
C VAL A 865 -34.52 4.34 15.88
N THR A 866 -34.17 5.02 14.80
CA THR A 866 -34.45 6.44 14.59
C THR A 866 -35.53 6.58 13.52
N ASP A 867 -35.91 7.81 13.18
CA ASP A 867 -36.81 8.01 12.05
C ASP A 867 -36.15 7.63 10.73
N ASP A 868 -34.87 7.90 10.54
CA ASP A 868 -34.20 7.70 9.25
C ASP A 868 -33.37 6.42 9.14
N ALA A 869 -33.19 5.64 10.21
CA ALA A 869 -32.53 4.35 10.15
C ALA A 869 -32.91 3.42 11.31
N PHE A 870 -32.57 2.15 11.19
CA PHE A 870 -32.40 1.27 12.35
C PHE A 870 -31.05 0.58 12.30
N SER A 871 -30.51 0.27 13.47
CA SER A 871 -29.23 -0.43 13.62
C SER A 871 -29.35 -1.59 14.60
N PHE A 872 -28.48 -2.60 14.45
CA PHE A 872 -28.30 -3.67 15.42
C PHE A 872 -26.90 -4.26 15.35
N PHE A 873 -26.39 -4.78 16.47
CA PHE A 873 -25.10 -5.44 16.48
C PHE A 873 -25.21 -6.88 15.97
N CYS A 874 -24.47 -7.21 14.91
CA CYS A 874 -24.36 -8.55 14.38
C CYS A 874 -23.07 -9.22 14.89
N PRO A 875 -23.14 -10.20 15.81
CA PRO A 875 -21.94 -10.77 16.44
C PRO A 875 -21.12 -11.69 15.53
N LYS A 876 -21.74 -12.22 14.46
CA LYS A 876 -21.10 -13.18 13.56
C LYS A 876 -21.13 -12.67 12.13
N MET A 877 -19.94 -12.54 11.54
CA MET A 877 -19.78 -12.28 10.11
C MET A 877 -18.85 -13.33 9.50
N LYS A 878 -19.19 -13.84 8.31
CA LYS A 878 -18.37 -14.87 7.63
C LYS A 878 -16.91 -14.44 7.38
N GLN A 879 -16.67 -13.13 7.28
CA GLN A 879 -15.34 -12.54 7.05
C GLN A 879 -14.61 -12.16 8.35
N ASP A 880 -15.29 -12.17 9.48
CA ASP A 880 -14.71 -11.87 10.78
C ASP A 880 -14.24 -13.16 11.47
N ARG A 881 -12.94 -13.43 11.35
CA ARG A 881 -12.31 -14.64 11.91
C ARG A 881 -12.11 -14.58 13.42
N VAL A 882 -12.33 -13.42 14.04
CA VAL A 882 -12.05 -13.14 15.46
C VAL A 882 -13.30 -12.72 16.26
N TRP A 883 -14.47 -12.66 15.61
CA TRP A 883 -15.79 -12.39 16.21
C TRP A 883 -15.87 -11.03 16.91
N LYS A 884 -15.23 -10.02 16.33
CA LYS A 884 -15.39 -8.61 16.71
C LYS A 884 -16.81 -8.09 16.45
N GLY A 885 -17.54 -8.69 15.49
CA GLY A 885 -18.88 -8.25 15.07
C GLY A 885 -18.87 -6.85 14.43
N ALA A 886 -20.05 -6.39 14.00
CA ALA A 886 -20.24 -4.99 13.61
C ALA A 886 -21.71 -4.59 13.69
N PHE A 887 -21.96 -3.29 13.82
CA PHE A 887 -23.30 -2.72 13.70
C PHE A 887 -23.75 -2.75 12.23
N ILE A 888 -24.97 -3.26 12.01
CA ILE A 888 -25.65 -3.22 10.73
C ILE A 888 -26.65 -2.08 10.80
N THR A 889 -26.46 -1.06 9.97
CA THR A 889 -27.38 0.08 9.84
C THR A 889 -28.13 0.00 8.53
N ILE A 890 -29.46 0.04 8.58
CA ILE A 890 -30.35 0.06 7.42
C ILE A 890 -31.09 1.39 7.43
N ALA A 891 -30.77 2.24 6.45
CA ALA A 891 -31.35 3.58 6.31
C ALA A 891 -32.67 3.56 5.54
N ARG A 892 -33.55 4.51 5.86
CA ARG A 892 -34.84 4.75 5.19
C ARG A 892 -34.66 4.92 3.69
N ALA A 893 -33.63 5.67 3.28
CA ALA A 893 -33.30 5.95 1.88
C ALA A 893 -33.01 4.69 1.04
N ASN A 894 -32.68 3.56 1.69
CA ASN A 894 -32.46 2.28 1.03
C ASN A 894 -33.73 1.41 0.93
N SER A 895 -34.89 1.95 1.33
CA SER A 895 -36.18 1.26 1.18
C SER A 895 -36.52 1.06 -0.30
N THR A 896 -37.39 0.09 -0.57
CA THR A 896 -37.97 -0.08 -1.91
C THR A 896 -39.09 0.94 -2.11
N PRO A 897 -39.38 1.39 -3.35
CA PRO A 897 -40.48 2.33 -3.62
C PRO A 897 -41.83 1.87 -3.06
N GLU A 898 -42.05 0.56 -2.95
CA GLU A 898 -43.33 -0.03 -2.56
C GLU A 898 -43.59 -0.04 -1.04
N PHE A 899 -42.57 0.05 -0.19
CA PHE A 899 -42.75 0.08 1.27
C PHE A 899 -41.49 0.54 2.03
N ASN A 900 -41.71 1.18 3.18
CA ASN A 900 -40.65 1.66 4.06
C ASN A 900 -40.12 0.54 4.99
N PHE A 901 -38.81 0.29 4.93
CA PHE A 901 -38.15 -0.74 5.74
C PHE A 901 -38.27 -0.48 7.25
N ILE A 902 -38.19 0.78 7.67
CA ILE A 902 -38.27 1.18 9.08
C ILE A 902 -39.68 0.92 9.62
N THR A 903 -40.72 1.24 8.85
CA THR A 903 -42.10 1.00 9.24
C THR A 903 -42.37 -0.48 9.47
N LEU A 904 -41.92 -1.34 8.55
CA LEU A 904 -42.05 -2.80 8.72
C LEU A 904 -41.26 -3.31 9.94
N PHE A 905 -40.05 -2.80 10.15
CA PHE A 905 -39.22 -3.18 11.28
C PHE A 905 -39.81 -2.75 12.63
N ARG A 906 -40.31 -1.51 12.73
CA ARG A 906 -41.03 -1.00 13.91
C ARG A 906 -42.25 -1.85 14.22
N LEU A 907 -43.05 -2.20 13.21
CA LEU A 907 -44.21 -3.08 13.37
C LEU A 907 -43.81 -4.46 13.91
N TYR A 908 -42.74 -5.04 13.38
CA TYR A 908 -42.20 -6.30 13.89
C TYR A 908 -41.75 -6.17 15.34
N LEU A 909 -40.99 -5.13 15.70
CA LEU A 909 -40.52 -4.92 17.07
C LEU A 909 -41.68 -4.81 18.06
N VAL A 910 -42.71 -4.00 17.76
CA VAL A 910 -43.89 -3.85 18.62
C VAL A 910 -44.57 -5.20 18.86
N ARG A 911 -44.87 -5.96 17.78
CA ARG A 911 -45.52 -7.27 17.90
C ARG A 911 -44.64 -8.31 18.59
N ARG A 912 -43.33 -8.25 18.35
CA ARG A 912 -42.36 -9.15 18.96
C ARG A 912 -42.23 -8.88 20.45
N ASP A 913 -42.13 -7.63 20.87
CA ASP A 913 -41.93 -7.27 22.27
C ASP A 913 -43.21 -7.48 23.10
N ALA A 914 -44.38 -7.24 22.50
CA ALA A 914 -45.66 -7.59 23.13
C ALA A 914 -45.81 -9.10 23.35
N ARG A 915 -45.32 -9.92 22.42
CA ARG A 915 -45.43 -11.39 22.50
C ARG A 915 -44.33 -12.04 23.33
N LEU A 916 -43.10 -11.51 23.26
CA LEU A 916 -41.88 -12.13 23.79
C LEU A 916 -41.05 -11.10 24.59
N PRO A 917 -41.60 -10.48 25.64
CA PRO A 917 -40.97 -9.34 26.32
C PRO A 917 -39.56 -9.65 26.84
N ASN A 918 -39.34 -10.86 27.38
CA ASN A 918 -38.07 -11.26 28.00
C ASN A 918 -37.18 -12.13 27.10
N PHE A 919 -37.54 -12.34 25.83
CA PHE A 919 -36.69 -13.14 24.95
C PHE A 919 -35.44 -12.33 24.57
N PRO A 920 -34.21 -12.89 24.61
CA PRO A 920 -33.00 -12.08 24.45
C PRO A 920 -32.61 -11.79 22.99
N PHE A 921 -33.13 -12.55 22.02
CA PHE A 921 -32.74 -12.44 20.62
C PHE A 921 -33.73 -11.61 19.80
N LEU A 922 -33.19 -10.89 18.80
CA LEU A 922 -33.97 -10.01 17.93
C LEU A 922 -34.96 -10.79 17.07
N PHE A 923 -34.51 -11.87 16.42
CA PHE A 923 -35.35 -12.69 15.54
C PHE A 923 -35.90 -13.90 16.29
N ALA A 924 -37.21 -13.95 16.47
CA ALA A 924 -37.88 -14.98 17.25
C ALA A 924 -39.24 -15.34 16.66
N THR A 925 -39.48 -16.62 16.47
CA THR A 925 -40.77 -17.19 16.03
C THR A 925 -41.84 -17.03 17.11
N SER A 926 -43.11 -17.20 16.72
CA SER A 926 -44.29 -17.15 17.58
C SER A 926 -44.19 -18.08 18.80
N SER A 927 -43.37 -19.12 18.69
CA SER A 927 -43.06 -20.12 19.73
C SER A 927 -41.89 -19.76 20.67
N GLY A 928 -41.32 -18.56 20.56
CA GLY A 928 -40.16 -18.15 21.38
C GLY A 928 -38.87 -18.88 21.00
N LYS A 929 -38.68 -19.20 19.71
CA LYS A 929 -37.47 -19.86 19.19
C LYS A 929 -36.84 -19.02 18.09
N VAL A 930 -35.51 -18.99 18.03
CA VAL A 930 -34.78 -18.36 16.92
C VAL A 930 -35.01 -19.16 15.63
N PRO A 931 -35.36 -18.51 14.50
CA PRO A 931 -35.72 -19.20 13.26
C PRO A 931 -34.54 -19.96 12.66
N LEU A 932 -34.80 -21.14 12.10
CA LEU A 932 -33.85 -21.91 11.27
C LEU A 932 -33.83 -21.35 9.83
N PRO A 933 -32.78 -21.58 9.02
CA PRO A 933 -32.78 -21.20 7.60
C PRO A 933 -33.97 -21.77 6.81
N SER A 934 -34.45 -22.97 7.19
CA SER A 934 -35.64 -23.61 6.62
C SER A 934 -36.93 -22.80 6.84
N PHE A 935 -36.98 -21.99 7.91
CA PHE A 935 -38.12 -21.14 8.23
C PHE A 935 -38.39 -20.14 7.09
N LEU A 936 -37.34 -19.46 6.61
CA LEU A 936 -37.47 -18.51 5.51
C LEU A 936 -37.49 -19.23 4.15
N THR A 937 -36.62 -20.22 3.94
CA THR A 937 -36.47 -20.87 2.63
C THR A 937 -37.65 -21.75 2.21
N SER A 938 -38.54 -22.12 3.13
CA SER A 938 -39.83 -22.75 2.80
C SER A 938 -40.94 -21.75 2.41
N ARG A 939 -40.80 -20.47 2.78
CA ARG A 939 -41.79 -19.41 2.52
C ARG A 939 -41.42 -18.54 1.33
N LEU A 940 -40.14 -18.23 1.18
CA LEU A 940 -39.62 -17.36 0.12
C LEU A 940 -39.99 -17.79 -1.31
N PRO A 941 -39.98 -19.10 -1.67
CA PRO A 941 -40.32 -19.53 -3.03
C PRO A 941 -41.75 -19.22 -3.47
N ARG A 942 -42.69 -18.98 -2.54
CA ARG A 942 -44.08 -18.60 -2.84
C ARG A 942 -44.16 -17.24 -3.54
N PHE A 943 -43.19 -16.36 -3.28
CA PHE A 943 -43.15 -14.98 -3.79
C PHE A 943 -41.95 -14.72 -4.71
N ALA A 944 -40.94 -15.58 -4.63
CA ALA A 944 -39.71 -15.48 -5.41
C ALA A 944 -39.26 -16.88 -5.89
N PRO A 945 -39.91 -17.45 -6.92
CA PRO A 945 -39.60 -18.79 -7.40
C PRO A 945 -38.11 -18.94 -7.76
N GLY A 946 -37.49 -20.01 -7.27
CA GLY A 946 -36.07 -20.30 -7.51
C GLY A 946 -35.07 -19.50 -6.65
N VAL A 947 -35.51 -18.45 -5.93
CA VAL A 947 -34.65 -17.69 -5.02
C VAL A 947 -34.43 -18.48 -3.73
N THR A 948 -33.16 -18.73 -3.40
CA THR A 948 -32.73 -19.35 -2.14
C THR A 948 -32.27 -18.28 -1.14
N GLY A 949 -31.91 -18.67 0.08
CA GLY A 949 -31.37 -17.74 1.08
C GLY A 949 -30.08 -16.99 0.66
N HIS A 950 -29.39 -17.43 -0.41
CA HIS A 950 -28.27 -16.68 -1.00
C HIS A 950 -28.72 -15.49 -1.85
N GLY A 951 -29.97 -15.50 -2.32
CA GLY A 951 -30.56 -14.46 -3.13
C GLY A 951 -30.84 -13.16 -2.38
N LEU A 952 -30.95 -13.18 -1.05
CA LEU A 952 -31.14 -11.97 -0.22
C LEU A 952 -29.97 -11.00 -0.40
N ARG A 953 -28.76 -11.50 -0.16
CA ARG A 953 -27.53 -10.74 -0.26
C ARG A 953 -27.22 -10.29 -1.69
N ALA A 954 -27.46 -11.16 -2.67
CA ALA A 954 -27.29 -10.81 -4.08
C ALA A 954 -28.33 -9.77 -4.53
N GLY A 955 -29.56 -9.91 -4.06
CA GLY A 955 -30.67 -8.99 -4.30
C GLY A 955 -30.37 -7.59 -3.77
N GLY A 956 -30.00 -7.48 -2.50
CA GLY A 956 -29.65 -6.19 -1.89
C GLY A 956 -28.47 -5.51 -2.58
N ALA A 957 -27.43 -6.26 -2.93
CA ALA A 957 -26.28 -5.72 -3.67
C ALA A 957 -26.66 -5.23 -5.08
N THR A 958 -27.48 -6.01 -5.80
CA THR A 958 -27.97 -5.64 -7.13
C THR A 958 -28.90 -4.44 -7.07
N TYR A 959 -29.77 -4.36 -6.05
CA TYR A 959 -30.67 -3.24 -5.84
C TYR A 959 -29.92 -1.94 -5.53
N LEU A 960 -28.96 -1.97 -4.59
CA LEU A 960 -28.13 -0.81 -4.30
C LEU A 960 -27.36 -0.34 -5.55
N ALA A 961 -26.83 -1.29 -6.34
CA ALA A 961 -26.19 -0.95 -7.61
C ALA A 961 -27.18 -0.28 -8.58
N SER A 962 -28.40 -0.83 -8.74
CA SER A 962 -29.46 -0.24 -9.57
C SER A 962 -29.94 1.14 -9.12
N ARG A 963 -29.66 1.51 -7.87
CA ARG A 963 -29.97 2.82 -7.26
C ARG A 963 -28.79 3.81 -7.34
N GLY A 964 -27.74 3.49 -8.11
CA GLY A 964 -26.56 4.35 -8.27
C GLY A 964 -25.58 4.32 -7.09
N VAL A 965 -25.75 3.43 -6.10
CA VAL A 965 -24.85 3.39 -4.94
C VAL A 965 -23.46 2.93 -5.36
N ARG A 966 -22.44 3.71 -4.98
CA ARG A 966 -21.05 3.47 -5.38
C ARG A 966 -20.55 2.06 -5.03
N PRO A 967 -19.76 1.42 -5.92
CA PRO A 967 -19.15 0.10 -5.72
C PRO A 967 -18.42 -0.09 -4.37
N ASP A 968 -17.62 0.89 -3.95
CA ASP A 968 -16.87 0.82 -2.69
C ASP A 968 -17.77 0.91 -1.44
N VAL A 969 -18.92 1.59 -1.56
CA VAL A 969 -19.94 1.66 -0.51
C VAL A 969 -20.69 0.34 -0.43
N ILE A 970 -21.11 -0.23 -1.55
CA ILE A 970 -21.71 -1.57 -1.60
C ILE A 970 -20.73 -2.61 -1.04
N GLN A 971 -19.45 -2.52 -1.40
CA GLN A 971 -18.40 -3.40 -0.89
C GLN A 971 -18.30 -3.35 0.64
N ARG A 972 -18.33 -2.14 1.23
CA ARG A 972 -18.30 -1.91 2.68
C ARG A 972 -19.60 -2.35 3.36
N LEU A 973 -20.78 -2.03 2.81
CA LEU A 973 -22.08 -2.46 3.33
C LEU A 973 -22.20 -3.99 3.36
N GLY A 974 -21.74 -4.66 2.30
CA GLY A 974 -21.69 -6.11 2.28
C GLY A 974 -20.48 -6.71 3.00
N ARG A 975 -19.53 -5.91 3.47
CA ARG A 975 -18.30 -6.31 4.19
C ARG A 975 -17.37 -7.24 3.40
N TRP A 976 -17.20 -7.02 2.09
CA TRP A 976 -16.29 -7.83 1.27
C TRP A 976 -14.82 -7.37 1.34
N THR A 977 -13.90 -8.30 1.59
CA THR A 977 -12.45 -8.03 1.75
C THR A 977 -11.65 -8.06 0.44
N SER A 978 -12.31 -8.33 -0.69
CA SER A 978 -11.71 -8.33 -2.04
C SER A 978 -12.81 -8.16 -3.09
N GLU A 979 -12.44 -8.10 -4.37
CA GLU A 979 -13.34 -7.93 -5.53
C GLU A 979 -14.38 -9.05 -5.71
N THR A 980 -14.46 -10.04 -4.80
CA THR A 980 -15.46 -11.13 -4.84
C THR A 980 -16.92 -10.66 -4.79
N TRP A 981 -17.18 -9.37 -4.55
CA TRP A 981 -18.52 -8.78 -4.52
C TRP A 981 -19.12 -8.62 -5.93
N THR A 982 -18.30 -8.50 -6.98
CA THR A 982 -18.74 -8.41 -8.40
C THR A 982 -19.54 -9.63 -8.83
N ILE A 983 -19.25 -10.80 -8.24
CA ILE A 983 -19.98 -12.06 -8.43
C ILE A 983 -21.45 -11.97 -7.95
N TYR A 984 -21.76 -11.01 -7.08
CA TYR A 984 -23.09 -10.82 -6.49
C TYR A 984 -23.93 -9.75 -7.19
N ILE A 985 -23.35 -8.89 -8.04
CA ILE A 985 -24.10 -8.04 -8.97
C ILE A 985 -24.50 -8.93 -10.13
N ARG A 986 -25.80 -9.10 -10.37
CA ARG A 986 -26.32 -10.11 -11.31
C ARG A 986 -26.85 -9.55 -12.61
N ASP A 987 -26.57 -8.29 -12.86
CA ASP A 987 -26.94 -7.65 -14.09
C ASP A 987 -25.95 -7.99 -15.18
N ASN A 988 -26.49 -8.25 -16.37
CA ASN A 988 -25.74 -8.33 -17.61
C ASN A 988 -24.79 -7.11 -17.66
N PRO A 989 -23.51 -7.25 -18.01
CA PRO A 989 -22.56 -6.14 -18.12
C PRO A 989 -23.13 -4.93 -18.89
N ALA A 990 -24.01 -5.17 -19.87
CA ALA A 990 -24.74 -4.12 -20.60
C ALA A 990 -25.77 -3.35 -19.76
N LEU A 991 -26.47 -4.01 -18.82
CA LEU A 991 -27.38 -3.35 -17.87
C LEU A 991 -26.62 -2.63 -16.75
N ALA A 992 -25.51 -3.19 -16.28
CA ALA A 992 -24.62 -2.52 -15.33
C ALA A 992 -24.03 -1.23 -15.94
N ALA A 993 -23.70 -1.25 -17.23
CA ALA A 993 -23.31 -0.07 -18.00
C ALA A 993 -24.48 0.92 -18.21
N ALA A 994 -25.73 0.45 -18.35
CA ALA A 994 -26.90 1.31 -18.46
C ALA A 994 -27.26 2.00 -17.12
N ILE A 995 -27.13 1.29 -15.99
CA ILE A 995 -27.34 1.83 -14.64
C ILE A 995 -26.30 2.91 -14.31
N GLN A 996 -25.04 2.72 -14.73
CA GLN A 996 -24.00 3.76 -14.60
C GLN A 996 -24.22 4.98 -15.50
N ARG A 997 -25.14 4.92 -16.48
CA ARG A 997 -25.52 6.07 -17.33
C ARG A 997 -26.70 6.87 -16.78
N ILE A 998 -27.42 6.37 -15.76
CA ILE A 998 -28.64 7.04 -15.25
C ILE A 998 -28.33 8.26 -14.37
N ASP A 999 -27.11 8.41 -13.83
CA ASP A 999 -26.70 9.58 -13.02
C ASP A 999 -26.06 10.72 -13.85
N LEU A 1000 -26.40 10.85 -15.14
CA LEU A 1000 -25.95 11.97 -16.00
C LEU A 1000 -27.09 12.80 -16.60
N ASN A 1001 -28.27 12.83 -15.98
CA ASN A 1001 -29.32 13.81 -16.32
C ASN A 1001 -29.68 14.71 -15.14
#